data_AF-M3V0W2-F1
#
_entry.id   AF-M3V0W2-F1
#
_cell.length_a   1.000
_cell.length_b   1.000
_cell.length_c   1.000
_cell.angle_alpha   90.00
_cell.angle_beta   90.00
_cell.angle_gamma   90.00
#
_symmetry.space_group_name_H-M   'P 1'
#
loop_
_entity.id
_entity.type
_entity.pdbx_description
1 polymer ?
#
loop_
_entity_poly.entity_id
_entity_poly.type
_entity_poly.pdbx_seq_one_letter_code
_entity_poly.pdbx_strand_id
1 'polypeptide(L)'
;MQKSSSSEGVSHVRRSISLNKLKNQFADAAEAEHFTNESDSEKYNNLWDYCSLYLSKDVETIKQQIANHIEYTLACQRFDFKTKSLFTATAISLRERMTEYWNDTHQYFREIQTKRMYYLSIEYLIGRSLMNAICNLGLENEYRDVVSQFGSSLEELYEYENDAALGSGGLGRLAACFLDSLATMNLPAWGYGIRYQYGMFKQQISHGYQIETPEYWLEAGNPWEIVRKDVNHEVRFGGYVTVDKATGRMKWEGGNTVRAIAYDMPVPGYKTLNTLNLRLWSSKPSNQFDLEHFNKEEDIDYWQKVHNQQKDENICKVLYPNSSHYKGQELRLKQQFFFTSASLQDIVRRFKKMRIAMNEFPQYVAIQLNDTHPTVGVLELMRILLDIEGLEWNQAWEIVVQTFAYTNHTVLPEALETWPVPMFENLLPRHLQICYEINSRFLSWVKTAHNCTEQEIAALSIIEESNPKRIRMANLAIIGSHTVNGVAAIHSQIIKDVIFRQFSKIWPHKFINVTNGVTPRRWMLQCNPGLSKLITETLKSDEWVVELSLLEGLRSLCDHSLEEKFRAVKTQNKERLIRLVSKITDGEIVLNSSYLFDVMIKRIHEYKRQSLAILGTIAQYLALKKMTPEERAQQLIMIKL
;
A
#
# COMPACT_ATOMS: atom_id res chain seq x y z
N MET A 1 -29.33 -40.61 -33.61
CA MET A 1 -30.48 -41.12 -32.83
C MET A 1 -29.89 -42.06 -31.79
N GLN A 2 -29.99 -41.87 -30.47
CA GLN A 2 -30.97 -41.18 -29.63
C GLN A 2 -30.31 -40.13 -28.72
N LYS A 3 -31.08 -39.08 -28.42
CA LYS A 3 -30.80 -38.05 -27.42
C LYS A 3 -31.15 -38.60 -26.03
N SER A 4 -30.29 -38.34 -25.04
CA SER A 4 -30.71 -38.12 -23.65
C SER A 4 -30.05 -36.84 -23.16
N SER A 5 -30.88 -35.83 -22.92
CA SER A 5 -30.56 -34.53 -22.36
C SER A 5 -30.43 -34.60 -20.84
N SER A 6 -29.34 -34.10 -20.26
CA SER A 6 -29.37 -33.34 -18.99
C SER A 6 -27.98 -32.81 -18.61
N SER A 7 -27.95 -31.50 -18.32
CA SER A 7 -26.91 -30.67 -17.67
C SER A 7 -25.54 -30.56 -18.34
N GLU A 8 -25.32 -29.41 -18.99
CA GLU A 8 -24.00 -28.84 -19.25
C GLU A 8 -23.21 -28.74 -17.95
N GLY A 9 -22.01 -29.33 -17.94
CA GLY A 9 -21.18 -29.44 -16.75
C GLY A 9 -20.59 -28.09 -16.35
N VAL A 10 -21.11 -27.50 -15.27
CA VAL A 10 -20.39 -26.48 -14.50
C VAL A 10 -19.24 -27.20 -13.79
N SER A 11 -18.01 -27.02 -14.26
CA SER A 11 -16.84 -27.57 -13.59
C SER A 11 -16.60 -26.80 -12.28
N HIS A 12 -17.14 -27.29 -11.18
CA HIS A 12 -16.86 -26.71 -9.87
C HIS A 12 -15.39 -26.95 -9.49
N VAL A 13 -14.64 -25.88 -9.28
CA VAL A 13 -13.27 -25.95 -8.76
C VAL A 13 -13.35 -26.12 -7.25
N ARG A 14 -12.94 -27.29 -6.76
CA ARG A 14 -12.82 -27.54 -5.33
C ARG A 14 -11.72 -26.66 -4.75
N ARG A 15 -11.95 -26.09 -3.57
CA ARG A 15 -10.92 -25.34 -2.86
C ARG A 15 -9.72 -26.23 -2.61
N SER A 16 -8.58 -25.85 -3.17
CA SER A 16 -7.38 -26.68 -3.20
C SER A 16 -6.50 -26.44 -1.99
N ILE A 17 -7.02 -26.72 -0.79
CA ILE A 17 -6.21 -27.04 0.39
C ILE A 17 -6.85 -28.21 1.12
N SER A 18 -6.04 -29.25 1.21
CA SER A 18 -6.31 -30.62 1.61
C SER A 18 -6.86 -30.78 3.04
N LEU A 19 -8.10 -31.28 3.16
CA LEU A 19 -8.53 -32.11 4.30
C LEU A 19 -7.69 -33.41 4.45
N ASN A 20 -6.85 -33.79 3.47
CA ASN A 20 -6.05 -35.03 3.54
C ASN A 20 -4.83 -34.95 4.47
N LYS A 21 -4.40 -33.79 5.00
CA LYS A 21 -3.52 -33.78 6.20
C LYS A 21 -4.30 -34.13 7.48
N LEU A 22 -5.62 -33.91 7.51
CA LEU A 22 -6.49 -34.29 8.62
C LEU A 22 -6.91 -35.76 8.57
N LYS A 23 -6.91 -36.40 7.39
CA LYS A 23 -7.17 -37.86 7.25
C LYS A 23 -5.93 -38.75 7.41
N ASN A 24 -4.72 -38.27 7.13
CA ASN A 24 -3.52 -39.13 7.05
C ASN A 24 -2.63 -39.15 8.32
N GLN A 25 -3.07 -38.63 9.46
CA GLN A 25 -2.35 -38.68 10.74
C GLN A 25 -3.17 -39.28 11.90
N PHE A 26 -4.08 -40.21 11.60
CA PHE A 26 -4.55 -41.20 12.59
C PHE A 26 -3.81 -42.54 12.44
N ALA A 27 -2.61 -42.50 11.85
CA ALA A 27 -1.57 -43.49 12.03
C ALA A 27 -0.26 -42.71 12.23
N ASP A 28 0.31 -42.86 13.43
CA ASP A 28 1.67 -42.48 13.84
C ASP A 28 1.99 -40.99 14.04
N ALA A 29 1.71 -40.49 15.24
CA ALA A 29 2.70 -39.88 16.14
C ALA A 29 2.00 -39.32 17.40
N ALA A 30 2.43 -39.80 18.57
CA ALA A 30 2.13 -39.20 19.86
C ALA A 30 2.68 -37.75 19.93
N GLU A 31 2.07 -36.91 20.78
CA GLU A 31 2.38 -35.48 21.03
C GLU A 31 1.60 -34.41 20.23
N ALA A 32 0.29 -34.60 20.07
CA ALA A 32 -0.65 -33.50 19.82
C ALA A 32 -1.59 -33.30 21.02
N GLU A 33 -1.06 -32.87 22.17
CA GLU A 33 -1.93 -32.38 23.25
C GLU A 33 -2.42 -30.96 22.91
N HIS A 34 -3.75 -30.81 22.93
CA HIS A 34 -4.57 -29.63 22.62
C HIS A 34 -4.90 -29.37 21.14
N PHE A 35 -5.72 -30.23 20.53
CA PHE A 35 -6.86 -29.82 19.68
C PHE A 35 -7.71 -31.04 19.26
N THR A 36 -8.28 -31.80 20.20
CA THR A 36 -9.28 -32.83 19.88
C THR A 36 -10.29 -33.00 21.02
N ASN A 37 -11.23 -32.06 21.13
CA ASN A 37 -12.59 -32.46 21.48
C ASN A 37 -13.22 -32.96 20.17
N GLU A 38 -13.74 -34.18 20.12
CA GLU A 38 -14.43 -34.73 18.93
C GLU A 38 -15.54 -33.80 18.42
N SER A 39 -16.14 -32.98 19.30
CA SER A 39 -17.14 -31.96 18.93
C SER A 39 -16.59 -30.81 18.08
N ASP A 40 -15.31 -30.44 18.24
CA ASP A 40 -14.69 -29.35 17.45
C ASP A 40 -14.41 -29.82 16.02
N SER A 41 -14.06 -31.11 15.84
CA SER A 41 -13.85 -31.72 14.52
C SER A 41 -15.10 -31.63 13.66
N GLU A 42 -16.27 -31.96 14.20
CA GLU A 42 -17.53 -31.99 13.44
C GLU A 42 -17.94 -30.58 13.00
N LYS A 43 -17.75 -29.58 13.86
CA LYS A 43 -18.00 -28.16 13.54
C LYS A 43 -17.18 -27.68 12.33
N TYR A 44 -15.89 -27.99 12.29
CA TYR A 44 -15.03 -27.59 11.17
C TYR A 44 -15.33 -28.37 9.90
N ASN A 45 -15.64 -29.67 10.03
CA ASN A 45 -16.04 -30.51 8.89
C ASN A 45 -17.34 -30.00 8.25
N ASN A 46 -18.36 -29.67 9.05
CA ASN A 46 -19.62 -29.13 8.54
C ASN A 46 -19.40 -27.83 7.77
N LEU A 47 -18.68 -26.86 8.35
CA LEU A 47 -18.38 -25.61 7.65
C LEU A 47 -17.56 -25.83 6.38
N TRP A 48 -16.58 -26.73 6.43
CA TRP A 48 -15.77 -27.08 5.27
C TRP A 48 -16.61 -27.68 4.16
N ASP A 49 -17.52 -28.60 4.46
CA ASP A 49 -18.37 -29.23 3.46
C ASP A 49 -19.23 -28.20 2.73
N TYR A 50 -19.82 -27.24 3.46
CA TYR A 50 -20.58 -26.12 2.88
C TYR A 50 -19.72 -25.10 2.13
N CYS A 51 -18.43 -24.97 2.47
CA CYS A 51 -17.50 -24.03 1.85
C CYS A 51 -16.41 -24.71 1.03
N SER A 52 -16.66 -25.94 0.56
CA SER A 52 -15.63 -26.80 -0.07
C SER A 52 -15.36 -26.45 -1.54
N LEU A 53 -16.26 -25.70 -2.16
CA LEU A 53 -16.18 -25.26 -3.54
C LEU A 53 -15.98 -23.75 -3.57
N TYR A 54 -15.15 -23.28 -4.51
CA TYR A 54 -15.13 -21.85 -4.81
C TYR A 54 -16.46 -21.42 -5.42
N LEU A 55 -16.84 -20.18 -5.15
CA LEU A 55 -17.96 -19.55 -5.83
C LEU A 55 -17.79 -19.65 -7.35
N SER A 56 -18.83 -20.17 -8.01
CA SER A 56 -18.80 -20.32 -9.46
C SER A 56 -18.65 -18.96 -10.16
N LYS A 57 -17.97 -19.01 -11.30
CA LYS A 57 -17.68 -17.85 -12.14
C LYS A 57 -18.75 -17.60 -13.21
N ASP A 58 -19.76 -18.46 -13.30
CA ASP A 58 -20.82 -18.33 -14.29
C ASP A 58 -21.74 -17.13 -14.02
N VAL A 59 -22.38 -16.67 -15.10
CA VAL A 59 -23.26 -15.50 -15.14
C VAL A 59 -24.41 -15.62 -14.15
N GLU A 60 -25.04 -16.79 -14.02
CA GLU A 60 -26.21 -16.98 -13.15
C GLU A 60 -25.82 -16.90 -11.67
N THR A 61 -24.71 -17.51 -11.28
CA THR A 61 -24.18 -17.40 -9.91
C THR A 61 -23.83 -15.95 -9.56
N ILE A 62 -23.13 -15.23 -10.45
CA ILE A 62 -22.78 -13.82 -10.23
C ILE A 62 -24.04 -12.97 -10.12
N LYS A 63 -25.01 -13.18 -11.01
CA LYS A 63 -26.29 -12.47 -11.02
C LYS A 63 -27.08 -12.67 -9.74
N GLN A 64 -27.20 -13.91 -9.27
CA GLN A 64 -27.89 -14.21 -8.01
C GLN A 64 -27.19 -13.57 -6.82
N GLN A 65 -25.86 -13.55 -6.78
CA GLN A 65 -25.11 -12.89 -5.70
C GLN A 65 -25.30 -11.38 -5.69
N ILE A 66 -25.22 -10.73 -6.85
CA ILE A 66 -25.48 -9.29 -6.94
C ILE A 66 -26.91 -8.97 -6.49
N ALA A 67 -27.91 -9.75 -6.92
CA ALA A 67 -29.29 -9.60 -6.46
C ALA A 67 -29.43 -9.78 -4.94
N ASN A 68 -28.76 -10.80 -4.37
CA ASN A 68 -28.75 -11.04 -2.93
C ASN A 68 -28.12 -9.88 -2.15
N HIS A 69 -27.05 -9.25 -2.66
CA HIS A 69 -26.47 -8.09 -1.99
C HIS A 69 -27.35 -6.85 -2.09
N ILE A 70 -28.02 -6.63 -3.23
CA ILE A 70 -29.02 -5.56 -3.36
C ILE A 70 -30.13 -5.74 -2.32
N GLU A 71 -30.70 -6.94 -2.20
CA GLU A 71 -31.81 -7.23 -1.29
C GLU A 71 -31.36 -7.29 0.19
N TYR A 72 -30.40 -8.13 0.52
CA TYR A 72 -30.09 -8.49 1.91
C TYR A 72 -28.98 -7.65 2.54
N THR A 73 -28.00 -7.18 1.74
CA THR A 73 -26.88 -6.38 2.26
C THR A 73 -27.18 -4.90 2.24
N LEU A 74 -27.76 -4.41 1.15
CA LEU A 74 -28.08 -2.99 0.96
C LEU A 74 -29.52 -2.64 1.32
N ALA A 75 -30.36 -3.63 1.63
CA ALA A 75 -31.77 -3.44 1.96
C ALA A 75 -32.52 -2.59 0.92
N CYS A 76 -32.16 -2.71 -0.36
CA CYS A 76 -32.82 -2.00 -1.44
C CYS A 76 -34.08 -2.75 -1.87
N GLN A 77 -35.12 -2.02 -2.26
CA GLN A 77 -36.33 -2.63 -2.82
C GLN A 77 -36.05 -3.08 -4.26
N ARG A 78 -36.58 -4.27 -4.63
CA ARG A 78 -36.40 -4.87 -5.98
C ARG A 78 -36.83 -3.98 -7.14
N PHE A 79 -37.73 -3.02 -6.86
CA PHE A 79 -38.31 -2.12 -7.86
C PHE A 79 -37.66 -0.73 -7.86
N ASP A 80 -36.76 -0.43 -6.92
CA ASP A 80 -36.11 0.88 -6.78
C ASP A 80 -34.68 0.74 -6.23
N PHE A 81 -33.78 0.19 -7.05
CA PHE A 81 -32.34 0.21 -6.77
C PHE A 81 -31.63 1.14 -7.75
N LYS A 82 -30.65 1.91 -7.25
CA LYS A 82 -29.86 2.87 -8.04
C LYS A 82 -28.57 2.23 -8.54
N THR A 83 -27.96 2.80 -9.58
CA THR A 83 -26.66 2.34 -10.11
C THR A 83 -25.56 2.30 -9.04
N LYS A 84 -25.60 3.22 -8.06
CA LYS A 84 -24.68 3.18 -6.90
C LYS A 84 -24.84 1.90 -6.06
N SER A 85 -26.07 1.45 -5.83
CA SER A 85 -26.35 0.19 -5.13
C SER A 85 -25.87 -1.01 -5.95
N LEU A 86 -26.07 -0.98 -7.27
CA LEU A 86 -25.55 -2.00 -8.18
C LEU A 86 -24.02 -2.07 -8.14
N PHE A 87 -23.33 -0.92 -8.16
CA PHE A 87 -21.88 -0.84 -7.96
C PHE A 87 -21.45 -1.51 -6.65
N THR A 88 -22.06 -1.14 -5.52
CA THR A 88 -21.69 -1.67 -4.21
C THR A 88 -21.94 -3.19 -4.13
N ALA A 89 -23.08 -3.66 -4.62
CA ALA A 89 -23.38 -5.10 -4.68
C ALA A 89 -22.39 -5.86 -5.58
N THR A 90 -22.01 -5.29 -6.71
CA THR A 90 -21.01 -5.85 -7.63
C THR A 90 -19.63 -5.96 -6.98
N ALA A 91 -19.20 -4.90 -6.28
CA ALA A 91 -17.93 -4.87 -5.56
C ALA A 91 -17.90 -5.92 -4.42
N ILE A 92 -19.00 -6.08 -3.69
CA ILE A 92 -19.09 -7.10 -2.62
C ILE A 92 -19.04 -8.51 -3.21
N SER A 93 -19.76 -8.77 -4.32
CA SER A 93 -19.71 -10.07 -5.03
C SER A 93 -18.30 -10.46 -5.48
N LEU A 94 -17.49 -9.49 -5.93
CA LEU A 94 -16.08 -9.71 -6.23
C LEU A 94 -15.24 -9.93 -4.97
N ARG A 95 -15.47 -9.14 -3.92
CA ARG A 95 -14.77 -9.29 -2.65
C ARG A 95 -14.97 -10.68 -2.05
N GLU A 96 -16.17 -11.27 -2.16
CA GLU A 96 -16.42 -12.63 -1.66
C GLU A 96 -15.51 -13.66 -2.31
N ARG A 97 -15.39 -13.65 -3.65
CA ARG A 97 -14.44 -14.51 -4.39
C ARG A 97 -13.00 -14.28 -3.95
N MET A 98 -12.61 -13.00 -3.85
CA MET A 98 -11.28 -12.64 -3.36
C MET A 98 -11.03 -13.10 -1.92
N THR A 99 -12.08 -13.14 -1.08
CA THR A 99 -11.99 -13.60 0.31
C THR A 99 -11.75 -15.11 0.38
N GLU A 100 -12.36 -15.90 -0.50
CA GLU A 100 -12.08 -17.34 -0.59
C GLU A 100 -10.61 -17.59 -0.94
N TYR A 101 -10.11 -16.90 -1.97
CA TYR A 101 -8.71 -16.97 -2.40
C TYR A 101 -7.74 -16.44 -1.34
N TRP A 102 -8.11 -15.35 -0.66
CA TRP A 102 -7.34 -14.78 0.43
C TRP A 102 -7.23 -15.79 1.58
N ASN A 103 -8.34 -16.37 2.06
CA ASN A 103 -8.30 -17.35 3.13
C ASN A 103 -7.38 -18.53 2.80
N ASP A 104 -7.49 -19.08 1.59
CA ASP A 104 -6.69 -20.23 1.17
C ASP A 104 -5.21 -19.85 1.00
N THR A 105 -4.92 -18.70 0.40
CA THR A 105 -3.55 -18.18 0.29
C THR A 105 -2.88 -18.07 1.66
N HIS A 106 -3.61 -17.53 2.65
CA HIS A 106 -3.11 -17.35 4.01
C HIS A 106 -2.89 -18.67 4.74
N GLN A 107 -3.81 -19.62 4.55
CA GLN A 107 -3.69 -20.97 5.08
C GLN A 107 -2.49 -21.69 4.46
N TYR A 108 -2.35 -21.66 3.13
CA TYR A 108 -1.23 -22.24 2.41
C TYR A 108 0.11 -21.72 2.95
N PHE A 109 0.29 -20.40 3.03
CA PHE A 109 1.51 -19.81 3.58
C PHE A 109 1.77 -20.17 5.04
N ARG A 110 0.74 -20.52 5.81
CA ARG A 110 0.89 -20.97 7.20
C ARG A 110 1.34 -22.43 7.25
N GLU A 111 0.78 -23.28 6.40
CA GLU A 111 1.10 -24.71 6.33
C GLU A 111 2.51 -24.99 5.82
N ILE A 112 2.97 -24.22 4.83
CA ILE A 112 4.34 -24.39 4.28
C ILE A 112 5.41 -23.66 5.09
N GLN A 113 5.01 -22.82 6.06
CA GLN A 113 5.92 -22.02 6.90
C GLN A 113 7.00 -21.26 6.11
N THR A 114 6.63 -20.62 4.99
CA THR A 114 7.59 -19.87 4.16
C THR A 114 8.03 -18.55 4.78
N LYS A 115 9.23 -18.07 4.42
CA LYS A 115 9.65 -16.68 4.64
C LYS A 115 8.65 -15.73 4.01
N ARG A 116 8.30 -14.65 4.74
CA ARG A 116 7.33 -13.63 4.30
C ARG A 116 7.98 -12.25 4.26
N MET A 117 7.61 -11.48 3.24
CA MET A 117 8.01 -10.09 3.10
C MET A 117 6.90 -9.15 3.61
N TYR A 118 7.29 -8.14 4.39
CA TYR A 118 6.40 -7.09 4.88
C TYR A 118 6.85 -5.74 4.36
N TYR A 119 6.04 -5.15 3.51
CA TYR A 119 6.30 -3.84 2.93
C TYR A 119 5.68 -2.77 3.83
N LEU A 120 6.51 -1.97 4.49
CA LEU A 120 6.04 -0.88 5.34
C LEU A 120 6.05 0.41 4.55
N SER A 121 4.88 1.01 4.32
CA SER A 121 4.80 2.31 3.66
C SER A 121 3.74 3.19 4.28
N ILE A 122 4.06 4.48 4.38
CA ILE A 122 3.12 5.50 4.84
C ILE A 122 2.06 5.82 3.79
N GLU A 123 2.26 5.44 2.52
CA GLU A 123 1.27 5.67 1.47
C GLU A 123 1.10 4.49 0.51
N TYR A 124 -0.13 4.31 0.03
CA TYR A 124 -0.51 3.37 -1.02
C TYR A 124 -1.48 4.02 -1.99
N LEU A 125 -1.06 4.26 -3.23
CA LEU A 125 -1.96 4.81 -4.26
C LEU A 125 -2.63 3.67 -5.02
N ILE A 126 -3.55 2.96 -4.36
CA ILE A 126 -4.26 1.79 -4.91
C ILE A 126 -5.12 2.19 -6.11
N GLY A 127 -5.81 3.32 -5.99
CA GLY A 127 -6.82 3.81 -6.93
C GLY A 127 -8.12 3.02 -6.82
N ARG A 128 -8.93 3.05 -7.89
CA ARG A 128 -10.14 2.22 -8.03
C ARG A 128 -9.80 0.73 -8.12
N SER A 129 -10.54 -0.11 -7.39
CA SER A 129 -10.30 -1.54 -7.23
C SER A 129 -11.22 -2.41 -8.09
N LEU A 130 -12.41 -1.93 -8.49
CA LEU A 130 -13.39 -2.74 -9.23
C LEU A 130 -12.82 -3.29 -10.54
N MET A 131 -12.31 -2.38 -11.38
CA MET A 131 -11.70 -2.73 -12.66
C MET A 131 -10.50 -3.68 -12.48
N ASN A 132 -9.72 -3.48 -11.42
CA ASN A 132 -8.54 -4.29 -11.15
C ASN A 132 -8.87 -5.69 -10.66
N ALA A 133 -9.87 -5.83 -9.79
CA ALA A 133 -10.38 -7.11 -9.34
C ALA A 133 -10.95 -7.93 -10.52
N ILE A 134 -11.82 -7.33 -11.33
CA ILE A 134 -12.39 -7.97 -12.52
C ILE A 134 -11.29 -8.46 -13.47
N CYS A 135 -10.32 -7.57 -13.76
CA CYS A 135 -9.19 -7.87 -14.63
C CYS A 135 -8.31 -9.01 -14.10
N ASN A 136 -7.90 -8.96 -12.82
CA ASN A 136 -6.99 -9.94 -12.25
C ASN A 136 -7.66 -11.32 -12.05
N LEU A 137 -8.97 -11.35 -11.80
CA LEU A 137 -9.75 -12.59 -11.71
C LEU A 137 -10.12 -13.20 -13.06
N GLY A 138 -9.96 -12.45 -14.15
CA GLY A 138 -10.32 -12.85 -15.51
C GLY A 138 -11.84 -12.98 -15.69
N LEU A 139 -12.61 -12.05 -15.14
CA LEU A 139 -14.09 -12.11 -15.09
C LEU A 139 -14.77 -10.95 -15.84
N GLU A 140 -14.09 -10.34 -16.80
CA GLU A 140 -14.61 -9.14 -17.47
C GLU A 140 -15.88 -9.41 -18.27
N ASN A 141 -15.93 -10.51 -19.02
CA ASN A 141 -17.09 -10.83 -19.85
C ASN A 141 -18.31 -11.17 -18.98
N GLU A 142 -18.12 -11.99 -17.95
CA GLU A 142 -19.19 -12.46 -17.08
C GLU A 142 -19.80 -11.30 -16.29
N TYR A 143 -18.98 -10.40 -15.73
CA TYR A 143 -19.49 -9.21 -15.04
C TYR A 143 -20.11 -8.20 -16.00
N ARG A 144 -19.58 -8.05 -17.22
CA ARG A 144 -20.17 -7.19 -18.25
C ARG A 144 -21.57 -7.67 -18.63
N ASP A 145 -21.72 -8.96 -18.85
CA ASP A 145 -23.02 -9.57 -19.19
C ASP A 145 -24.02 -9.39 -18.05
N VAL A 146 -23.63 -9.69 -16.80
CA VAL A 146 -24.54 -9.54 -15.64
C VAL A 146 -24.94 -8.08 -15.42
N VAL A 147 -23.99 -7.14 -15.42
CA VAL A 147 -24.28 -5.71 -15.18
C VAL A 147 -25.19 -5.15 -16.27
N SER A 148 -25.03 -5.60 -17.53
CA SER A 148 -25.93 -5.22 -18.63
C SER A 148 -27.38 -5.69 -18.41
N GLN A 149 -27.58 -6.88 -17.83
CA GLN A 149 -28.91 -7.40 -17.51
C GLN A 149 -29.60 -6.61 -16.38
N PHE A 150 -28.83 -5.96 -15.51
CA PHE A 150 -29.34 -5.03 -14.50
C PHE A 150 -29.47 -3.58 -15.01
N GLY A 151 -29.29 -3.35 -16.32
CA GLY A 151 -29.55 -2.07 -16.96
C GLY A 151 -28.43 -1.03 -16.86
N SER A 152 -27.18 -1.44 -16.60
CA SER A 152 -26.01 -0.54 -16.53
C SER A 152 -24.82 -1.10 -17.33
N SER A 153 -23.67 -0.42 -17.28
CA SER A 153 -22.42 -0.85 -17.89
C SER A 153 -21.28 -0.85 -16.87
N LEU A 154 -20.24 -1.65 -17.08
CA LEU A 154 -19.06 -1.62 -16.21
C LEU A 154 -18.41 -0.24 -16.19
N GLU A 155 -18.38 0.43 -17.34
CA GLU A 155 -17.85 1.79 -17.49
C GLU A 155 -18.60 2.79 -16.62
N GLU A 156 -19.92 2.66 -16.50
CA GLU A 156 -20.73 3.46 -15.58
C GLU A 156 -20.44 3.11 -14.12
N LEU A 157 -20.36 1.82 -13.77
CA LEU A 157 -20.04 1.39 -12.39
C LEU A 157 -18.68 1.89 -11.92
N TYR A 158 -17.67 1.93 -12.80
CA TYR A 158 -16.34 2.43 -12.46
C TYR A 158 -16.34 3.91 -12.03
N GLU A 159 -17.31 4.70 -12.48
CA GLU A 159 -17.41 6.12 -12.12
C GLU A 159 -18.09 6.35 -10.76
N TYR A 160 -18.74 5.34 -10.18
CA TYR A 160 -19.28 5.38 -8.82
C TYR A 160 -18.25 5.01 -7.75
N GLU A 161 -17.13 4.42 -8.14
CA GLU A 161 -16.05 4.08 -7.22
C GLU A 161 -15.16 5.29 -6.95
N ASN A 162 -15.00 5.66 -5.68
CA ASN A 162 -13.98 6.63 -5.28
C ASN A 162 -12.60 5.97 -5.27
N ASP A 163 -11.57 6.69 -5.72
CA ASP A 163 -10.18 6.29 -5.49
C ASP A 163 -9.91 6.16 -3.98
N ALA A 164 -9.20 5.10 -3.58
CA ALA A 164 -8.80 4.94 -2.19
C ALA A 164 -7.74 5.99 -1.83
N ALA A 165 -8.12 6.95 -0.98
CA ALA A 165 -7.30 8.10 -0.59
C ALA A 165 -6.24 7.71 0.47
N LEU A 166 -5.37 6.76 0.10
CA LEU A 166 -4.37 6.15 0.97
C LEU A 166 -2.94 6.56 0.61
N GLY A 167 -2.76 7.38 -0.43
CA GLY A 167 -1.47 7.84 -0.90
C GLY A 167 -1.59 9.08 -1.78
N SER A 168 -0.46 9.73 -2.06
CA SER A 168 -0.45 10.95 -2.89
C SER A 168 0.43 10.79 -4.13
N GLY A 169 1.64 10.25 -3.97
CA GLY A 169 2.69 10.37 -4.98
C GLY A 169 3.14 9.06 -5.63
N GLY A 170 4.28 9.18 -6.32
CA GLY A 170 4.96 8.04 -6.95
C GLY A 170 5.47 6.99 -5.97
N LEU A 171 5.76 7.37 -4.72
CA LEU A 171 6.18 6.44 -3.66
C LEU A 171 5.04 5.46 -3.31
N GLY A 172 3.82 5.97 -3.11
CA GLY A 172 2.63 5.17 -2.85
C GLY A 172 2.15 4.40 -4.07
N ARG A 173 2.32 4.94 -5.29
CA ARG A 173 2.01 4.20 -6.52
C ARG A 173 2.98 3.05 -6.77
N LEU A 174 4.26 3.21 -6.42
CA LEU A 174 5.23 2.13 -6.44
C LEU A 174 4.82 1.00 -5.48
N ALA A 175 4.46 1.34 -4.24
CA ALA A 175 3.99 0.37 -3.25
C ALA A 175 2.77 -0.43 -3.76
N ALA A 176 1.80 0.26 -4.37
CA ALA A 176 0.64 -0.38 -5.00
C ALA A 176 1.01 -1.29 -6.17
N CYS A 177 1.95 -0.88 -7.05
CA CYS A 177 2.45 -1.71 -8.14
C CYS A 177 3.19 -2.95 -7.64
N PHE A 178 3.96 -2.83 -6.55
CA PHE A 178 4.64 -3.97 -5.93
C PHE A 178 3.64 -4.99 -5.38
N LEU A 179 2.60 -4.58 -4.66
CA LEU A 179 1.62 -5.53 -4.13
C LEU A 179 0.94 -6.34 -5.25
N ASP A 180 0.56 -5.68 -6.35
CA ASP A 180 -0.02 -6.36 -7.53
C ASP A 180 0.97 -7.33 -8.18
N SER A 181 2.26 -6.95 -8.32
CA SER A 181 3.29 -7.84 -8.86
C SER A 181 3.60 -9.01 -7.93
N LEU A 182 3.74 -8.78 -6.63
CA LEU A 182 4.00 -9.83 -5.64
C LEU A 182 2.85 -10.85 -5.61
N ALA A 183 1.61 -10.37 -5.72
CA ALA A 183 0.45 -11.23 -5.80
C ALA A 183 0.48 -12.09 -7.07
N THR A 184 0.76 -11.47 -8.22
CA THR A 184 0.86 -12.15 -9.52
C THR A 184 2.01 -13.17 -9.56
N MET A 185 3.14 -12.86 -8.93
CA MET A 185 4.32 -13.74 -8.87
C MET A 185 4.21 -14.84 -7.80
N ASN A 186 3.07 -14.96 -7.11
CA ASN A 186 2.86 -15.94 -6.03
C ASN A 186 3.85 -15.78 -4.86
N LEU A 187 4.33 -14.56 -4.60
CA LEU A 187 5.29 -14.31 -3.53
C LEU A 187 4.57 -14.01 -2.21
N PRO A 188 4.99 -14.60 -1.09
CA PRO A 188 4.36 -14.41 0.22
C PRO A 188 4.70 -13.03 0.79
N ALA A 189 3.85 -12.04 0.51
CA ALA A 189 4.09 -10.67 0.93
C ALA A 189 2.83 -9.95 1.39
N TRP A 190 2.95 -9.06 2.37
CA TRP A 190 1.88 -8.14 2.77
C TRP A 190 2.36 -6.68 2.73
N GLY A 191 1.43 -5.77 2.43
CA GLY A 191 1.61 -4.35 2.69
C GLY A 191 1.03 -3.96 4.04
N TYR A 192 1.70 -3.05 4.73
CA TYR A 192 1.18 -2.37 5.92
C TYR A 192 1.21 -0.86 5.74
N GLY A 193 0.14 -0.19 6.19
CA GLY A 193 0.01 1.27 6.14
C GLY A 193 -1.06 1.81 7.09
N ILE A 194 -1.45 3.06 6.87
CA ILE A 194 -2.48 3.76 7.67
C ILE A 194 -3.78 3.86 6.86
N ARG A 195 -4.92 3.64 7.52
CA ARG A 195 -6.25 3.88 6.94
C ARG A 195 -6.63 5.35 7.08
N TYR A 196 -6.19 6.18 6.14
CA TYR A 196 -6.51 7.62 6.15
C TYR A 196 -7.99 7.89 5.89
N GLN A 197 -8.60 8.76 6.70
CA GLN A 197 -10.00 9.11 6.54
C GLN A 197 -10.24 10.08 5.37
N TYR A 198 -9.33 11.03 5.16
CA TYR A 198 -9.54 12.17 4.27
C TYR A 198 -8.45 12.36 3.21
N GLY A 199 -7.59 11.34 3.00
CA GLY A 199 -6.50 11.43 2.02
C GLY A 199 -5.50 12.54 2.33
N MET A 200 -4.92 13.10 1.27
CA MET A 200 -4.12 14.32 1.37
C MET A 200 -5.02 15.55 1.20
N PHE A 201 -5.70 15.62 0.05
CA PHE A 201 -6.79 16.56 -0.26
C PHE A 201 -7.32 16.27 -1.67
N LYS A 202 -8.58 16.60 -1.91
CA LYS A 202 -9.19 16.74 -3.23
C LYS A 202 -8.94 18.15 -3.75
N GLN A 203 -8.26 18.23 -4.90
CA GLN A 203 -8.01 19.49 -5.59
C GLN A 203 -9.28 19.99 -6.28
N GLN A 204 -9.60 21.27 -6.10
CA GLN A 204 -10.53 22.02 -6.94
C GLN A 204 -9.83 23.26 -7.50
N ILE A 205 -10.26 23.71 -8.68
CA ILE A 205 -9.77 24.95 -9.27
C ILE A 205 -10.91 25.97 -9.25
N SER A 206 -10.66 27.12 -8.65
CA SER A 206 -11.62 28.24 -8.58
C SER A 206 -10.90 29.53 -8.89
N HIS A 207 -11.41 30.28 -9.87
CA HIS A 207 -10.82 31.55 -10.34
C HIS A 207 -9.32 31.44 -10.68
N GLY A 208 -8.88 30.29 -11.20
CA GLY A 208 -7.47 30.03 -11.55
C GLY A 208 -6.57 29.60 -10.39
N TYR A 209 -7.11 29.48 -9.17
CA TYR A 209 -6.36 29.06 -7.98
C TYR A 209 -6.78 27.67 -7.51
N GLN A 210 -5.84 26.97 -6.88
CA GLN A 210 -6.09 25.72 -6.18
C GLN A 210 -6.86 25.99 -4.89
N ILE A 211 -7.89 25.17 -4.64
CA ILE A 211 -8.58 25.05 -3.36
C ILE A 211 -8.49 23.60 -2.92
N GLU A 212 -8.00 23.36 -1.70
CA GLU A 212 -7.94 22.04 -1.08
C GLU A 212 -9.23 21.73 -0.32
N THR A 213 -9.80 20.55 -0.57
CA THR A 213 -10.96 20.03 0.18
C THR A 213 -10.68 18.62 0.68
N PRO A 214 -11.29 18.13 1.78
CA PRO A 214 -11.10 16.76 2.23
C PRO A 214 -11.60 15.71 1.22
N GLU A 215 -10.95 14.54 1.16
CA GLU A 215 -11.44 13.40 0.37
C GLU A 215 -12.41 12.52 1.17
N TYR A 216 -13.71 12.60 0.91
CA TYR A 216 -14.73 11.83 1.62
C TYR A 216 -14.93 10.41 1.06
N TRP A 217 -13.84 9.68 0.78
CA TRP A 217 -13.88 8.38 0.09
C TRP A 217 -14.53 7.26 0.93
N LEU A 218 -14.59 7.42 2.25
CA LEU A 218 -15.16 6.45 3.20
C LEU A 218 -16.57 6.79 3.69
N GLU A 219 -17.16 7.91 3.27
CA GLU A 219 -18.44 8.39 3.80
C GLU A 219 -19.58 7.39 3.56
N ALA A 220 -19.60 6.76 2.39
CA ALA A 220 -20.56 5.69 2.05
C ALA A 220 -20.07 4.28 2.43
N GLY A 221 -19.02 4.20 3.26
CA GLY A 221 -18.26 2.97 3.48
C GLY A 221 -17.35 2.62 2.29
N ASN A 222 -16.59 1.54 2.45
CA ASN A 222 -15.74 0.98 1.40
C ASN A 222 -16.07 -0.51 1.24
N PRO A 223 -16.59 -0.97 0.08
CA PRO A 223 -16.98 -2.36 -0.10
C PRO A 223 -15.78 -3.32 -0.10
N TRP A 224 -14.54 -2.85 -0.25
CA TRP A 224 -13.36 -3.69 -0.38
C TRP A 224 -12.69 -4.07 0.94
N GLU A 225 -12.92 -3.29 2.00
CA GLU A 225 -12.25 -3.50 3.28
C GLU A 225 -12.96 -4.52 4.16
N ILE A 226 -12.17 -5.30 4.91
CA ILE A 226 -12.62 -6.28 5.88
C ILE A 226 -12.09 -5.85 7.25
N VAL A 227 -12.99 -5.46 8.15
CA VAL A 227 -12.62 -5.01 9.50
C VAL A 227 -12.24 -6.21 10.36
N ARG A 228 -11.05 -6.18 10.96
CA ARG A 228 -10.54 -7.24 11.85
C ARG A 228 -10.54 -6.78 13.31
N LYS A 229 -11.74 -6.76 13.92
CA LYS A 229 -11.88 -6.36 15.34
C LYS A 229 -11.07 -7.27 16.28
N ASP A 230 -10.85 -8.52 15.89
CA ASP A 230 -10.01 -9.51 16.57
C ASP A 230 -8.51 -9.20 16.51
N VAL A 231 -8.08 -8.35 15.56
CA VAL A 231 -6.69 -7.92 15.42
C VAL A 231 -6.59 -6.46 15.80
N ASN A 232 -6.25 -6.23 17.07
CA ASN A 232 -5.97 -4.91 17.58
C ASN A 232 -4.72 -4.92 18.47
N HIS A 233 -3.98 -3.81 18.43
CA HIS A 233 -2.72 -3.65 19.15
C HIS A 233 -2.70 -2.30 19.88
N GLU A 234 -2.10 -2.27 21.06
CA GLU A 234 -1.91 -1.04 21.81
C GLU A 234 -0.60 -0.36 21.40
N VAL A 235 -0.67 0.95 21.15
CA VAL A 235 0.47 1.79 20.82
C VAL A 235 0.56 2.91 21.86
N ARG A 236 1.68 2.98 22.56
CA ARG A 236 1.95 3.96 23.61
C ARG A 236 2.65 5.20 23.05
N PHE A 237 2.38 6.36 23.66
CA PHE A 237 3.04 7.64 23.40
C PHE A 237 3.32 8.38 24.71
N GLY A 238 4.50 9.00 24.80
CA GLY A 238 4.97 9.68 26.00
C GLY A 238 5.30 8.72 27.14
N GLY A 239 5.07 9.13 28.38
CA GLY A 239 5.40 8.32 29.55
C GLY A 239 6.88 8.39 29.93
N TYR A 240 7.37 7.37 30.63
CA TYR A 240 8.72 7.32 31.18
C TYR A 240 9.25 5.87 31.24
N VAL A 241 10.56 5.71 31.40
CA VAL A 241 11.22 4.40 31.47
C VAL A 241 11.62 4.11 32.92
N THR A 242 11.23 2.93 33.42
CA THR A 242 11.62 2.39 34.72
C THR A 242 12.47 1.13 34.52
N VAL A 243 13.09 0.67 35.60
CA VAL A 243 13.74 -0.64 35.64
C VAL A 243 12.84 -1.60 36.40
N ASP A 244 12.46 -2.70 35.77
CA ASP A 244 11.75 -3.80 36.40
C ASP A 244 12.65 -4.42 37.49
N LYS A 245 12.19 -4.37 38.74
CA LYS A 245 12.97 -4.87 39.89
C LYS A 245 13.12 -6.40 39.89
N ALA A 246 12.20 -7.13 39.26
CA ALA A 246 12.22 -8.59 39.23
C ALA A 246 13.17 -9.11 38.15
N THR A 247 13.21 -8.46 36.98
CA THR A 247 14.03 -8.93 35.85
C THR A 247 15.23 -8.06 35.52
N GLY A 248 15.37 -6.89 36.14
CA GLY A 248 16.39 -5.90 35.81
C GLY A 248 16.23 -5.24 34.43
N ARG A 249 15.10 -5.50 33.74
CA ARG A 249 14.86 -5.03 32.36
C ARG A 249 14.25 -3.64 32.37
N MET A 250 14.46 -2.90 31.29
CA MET A 250 13.80 -1.61 31.09
C MET A 250 12.31 -1.83 30.81
N LYS A 251 11.46 -0.99 31.40
CA LYS A 251 10.00 -1.02 31.21
C LYS A 251 9.49 0.36 30.86
N TRP A 252 8.69 0.47 29.81
CA TRP A 252 8.10 1.73 29.36
C TRP A 252 6.67 1.87 29.90
N GLU A 253 6.46 2.87 30.75
CA GLU A 253 5.23 3.05 31.54
C GLU A 253 4.67 4.48 31.44
N GLY A 254 3.41 4.66 31.86
CA GLY A 254 2.71 5.95 31.78
C GLY A 254 2.40 6.40 30.34
N GLY A 255 2.13 7.70 30.16
CA GLY A 255 1.78 8.26 28.85
C GLY A 255 0.36 7.89 28.39
N ASN A 256 0.09 8.10 27.11
CA ASN A 256 -1.18 7.82 26.47
C ASN A 256 -1.09 6.55 25.61
N THR A 257 -2.17 5.76 25.56
CA THR A 257 -2.24 4.54 24.74
C THR A 257 -3.38 4.64 23.73
N VAL A 258 -3.08 4.30 22.49
CA VAL A 258 -4.03 4.29 21.37
C VAL A 258 -4.17 2.86 20.85
N ARG A 259 -5.39 2.44 20.52
CA ARG A 259 -5.64 1.13 19.91
C ARG A 259 -5.56 1.24 18.39
N ALA A 260 -4.72 0.41 17.79
CA ALA A 260 -4.66 0.21 16.35
C ALA A 260 -5.57 -0.96 15.96
N ILE A 261 -6.61 -0.70 15.17
CA ILE A 261 -7.53 -1.73 14.64
C ILE A 261 -7.17 -2.01 13.19
N ALA A 262 -7.05 -3.30 12.83
CA ALA A 262 -6.72 -3.70 11.47
C ALA A 262 -7.94 -3.68 10.53
N TYR A 263 -7.69 -3.20 9.31
CA TYR A 263 -8.57 -3.27 8.16
C TYR A 263 -7.80 -3.94 7.03
N ASP A 264 -8.30 -5.08 6.54
CA ASP A 264 -7.67 -5.85 5.47
C ASP A 264 -8.29 -5.48 4.12
N MET A 265 -7.46 -5.17 3.14
CA MET A 265 -7.85 -5.02 1.73
C MET A 265 -7.16 -6.13 0.92
N PRO A 266 -7.91 -7.13 0.42
CA PRO A 266 -7.32 -8.21 -0.37
C PRO A 266 -6.74 -7.67 -1.69
N VAL A 267 -5.58 -8.17 -2.09
CA VAL A 267 -4.87 -7.77 -3.33
C VAL A 267 -4.76 -8.99 -4.25
N PRO A 268 -5.59 -9.09 -5.31
CA PRO A 268 -5.60 -10.25 -6.19
C PRO A 268 -4.42 -10.21 -7.18
N GLY A 269 -3.77 -11.33 -7.42
CA GLY A 269 -2.79 -11.47 -8.50
C GLY A 269 -3.45 -11.74 -9.86
N TYR A 270 -2.78 -11.41 -10.95
CA TYR A 270 -3.30 -11.66 -12.30
C TYR A 270 -3.31 -13.16 -12.63
N LYS A 271 -4.48 -13.72 -12.95
CA LYS A 271 -4.67 -15.13 -13.32
C LYS A 271 -4.05 -16.13 -12.34
N THR A 272 -4.09 -15.83 -11.04
CA THR A 272 -3.66 -16.73 -9.96
C THR A 272 -4.67 -16.72 -8.82
N LEU A 273 -4.69 -17.81 -8.03
CA LEU A 273 -5.44 -17.87 -6.77
C LEU A 273 -4.74 -17.06 -5.67
N ASN A 274 -3.45 -16.76 -5.82
CA ASN A 274 -2.70 -16.02 -4.81
C ASN A 274 -3.29 -14.61 -4.62
N THR A 275 -3.91 -14.39 -3.46
CA THR A 275 -4.50 -13.11 -3.07
C THR A 275 -3.83 -12.64 -1.79
N LEU A 276 -3.01 -11.60 -1.93
CA LEU A 276 -2.25 -11.00 -0.83
C LEU A 276 -3.12 -10.05 -0.01
N ASN A 277 -2.50 -9.37 0.94
CA ASN A 277 -3.17 -8.46 1.85
C ASN A 277 -2.46 -7.11 1.93
N LEU A 278 -3.23 -6.04 1.84
CA LEU A 278 -2.85 -4.72 2.36
C LEU A 278 -3.56 -4.52 3.70
N ARG A 279 -2.81 -4.52 4.79
CA ARG A 279 -3.33 -4.26 6.14
C ARG A 279 -3.16 -2.79 6.49
N LEU A 280 -4.27 -2.13 6.79
CA LEU A 280 -4.32 -0.72 7.16
C LEU A 280 -4.73 -0.58 8.62
N TRP A 281 -4.08 0.33 9.34
CA TRP A 281 -4.38 0.60 10.75
C TRP A 281 -5.26 1.83 10.90
N SER A 282 -6.33 1.71 11.68
CA SER A 282 -7.14 2.83 12.15
C SER A 282 -6.91 3.04 13.64
N SER A 283 -6.64 4.28 14.05
CA SER A 283 -6.49 4.65 15.45
C SER A 283 -7.85 4.81 16.12
N LYS A 284 -7.96 4.23 17.32
CA LYS A 284 -9.12 4.34 18.21
C LYS A 284 -8.68 4.61 19.64
N PRO A 285 -9.46 5.36 20.42
CA PRO A 285 -9.16 5.57 21.83
C PRO A 285 -9.13 4.23 22.58
N SER A 286 -8.20 4.09 23.52
CA SER A 286 -8.04 2.87 24.33
C SER A 286 -9.16 2.68 25.35
N ASN A 287 -9.54 3.77 26.02
CA ASN A 287 -10.62 3.78 26.99
C ASN A 287 -11.97 3.97 26.28
N GLN A 288 -12.90 3.04 26.55
CA GLN A 288 -14.32 3.24 26.24
C GLN A 288 -14.88 4.35 27.14
N PHE A 289 -16.00 4.95 26.71
CA PHE A 289 -16.68 6.06 27.37
C PHE A 289 -16.72 5.92 28.91
N ASP A 290 -16.14 6.89 29.64
CA ASP A 290 -16.20 6.95 31.11
C ASP A 290 -17.54 7.57 31.54
N LEU A 291 -18.51 6.70 31.79
CA LEU A 291 -19.89 7.08 32.12
C LEU A 291 -19.99 7.77 33.49
N GLU A 292 -19.07 7.49 34.42
CA GLU A 292 -19.04 8.10 35.75
C GLU A 292 -18.57 9.55 35.70
N HIS A 293 -17.58 9.87 34.87
CA HIS A 293 -17.19 11.27 34.63
C HIS A 293 -18.24 12.03 33.80
N PHE A 294 -18.94 11.36 32.87
CA PHE A 294 -19.97 12.02 32.05
C PHE A 294 -21.16 12.52 32.89
N ASN A 295 -21.56 11.74 33.90
CA ASN A 295 -22.75 12.05 34.71
C ASN A 295 -22.50 13.08 35.82
N LYS A 296 -21.27 13.60 35.96
CA LYS A 296 -20.97 14.68 36.91
C LYS A 296 -21.18 16.03 36.21
N GLU A 297 -22.29 16.69 36.50
CA GLU A 297 -22.80 17.89 35.81
C GLU A 297 -21.90 19.15 35.89
N GLU A 298 -20.74 19.12 36.55
CA GLU A 298 -19.91 20.31 36.82
C GLU A 298 -18.51 20.33 36.17
N ASP A 299 -18.10 19.33 35.39
CA ASP A 299 -16.70 19.23 34.94
C ASP A 299 -16.42 19.81 33.53
N ILE A 300 -15.76 20.97 33.49
CA ILE A 300 -14.97 21.47 32.33
C ILE A 300 -13.96 20.40 31.85
N ASP A 301 -13.56 19.49 32.74
CA ASP A 301 -12.65 18.37 32.48
C ASP A 301 -13.26 17.29 31.55
N TYR A 302 -14.59 17.16 31.46
CA TYR A 302 -15.22 16.20 30.53
C TYR A 302 -14.94 16.53 29.06
N TRP A 303 -15.21 17.78 28.65
CA TRP A 303 -14.94 18.23 27.28
C TRP A 303 -13.45 18.11 26.94
N GLN A 304 -12.58 18.31 27.93
CA GLN A 304 -11.14 18.13 27.79
C GLN A 304 -10.75 16.66 27.60
N LYS A 305 -11.39 15.71 28.31
CA LYS A 305 -11.20 14.27 28.12
C LYS A 305 -11.71 13.77 26.78
N VAL A 306 -12.89 14.19 26.35
CA VAL A 306 -13.42 13.87 25.00
C VAL A 306 -12.50 14.44 23.92
N HIS A 307 -12.05 15.69 24.10
CA HIS A 307 -11.11 16.31 23.18
C HIS A 307 -9.78 15.54 23.13
N ASN A 308 -9.29 15.01 24.25
CA ASN A 308 -8.11 14.16 24.28
C ASN A 308 -8.34 12.80 23.59
N GLN A 309 -9.49 12.16 23.74
CA GLN A 309 -9.84 10.95 22.98
C GLN A 309 -9.91 11.23 21.47
N GLN A 310 -10.45 12.37 21.05
CA GLN A 310 -10.49 12.76 19.63
C GLN A 310 -9.09 13.00 19.04
N LYS A 311 -8.11 13.40 19.86
CA LYS A 311 -6.71 13.54 19.40
C LYS A 311 -6.10 12.21 18.97
N ASP A 312 -6.52 11.10 19.55
CA ASP A 312 -6.04 9.77 19.17
C ASP A 312 -6.52 9.38 17.76
N GLU A 313 -7.74 9.79 17.40
CA GLU A 313 -8.27 9.56 16.05
C GLU A 313 -7.59 10.45 14.99
N ASN A 314 -7.00 11.60 15.38
CA ASN A 314 -6.31 12.49 14.44
C ASN A 314 -5.12 11.82 13.74
N ILE A 315 -4.53 10.79 14.32
CA ILE A 315 -3.42 10.03 13.73
C ILE A 315 -3.82 9.49 12.35
N CYS A 316 -5.05 9.04 12.15
CA CYS A 316 -5.49 8.45 10.89
C CYS A 316 -6.36 9.40 10.04
N LYS A 317 -6.39 10.71 10.32
CA LYS A 317 -7.26 11.63 9.56
C LYS A 317 -6.71 11.95 8.18
N VAL A 318 -5.51 12.53 8.11
CA VAL A 318 -4.92 13.07 6.86
C VAL A 318 -3.51 12.52 6.63
N LEU A 319 -3.17 12.34 5.35
CA LEU A 319 -1.84 11.99 4.89
C LEU A 319 -0.95 13.25 4.85
N TYR A 320 0.28 13.15 5.38
CA TYR A 320 1.24 14.25 5.48
C TYR A 320 0.65 15.54 6.10
N PRO A 321 0.28 15.52 7.40
CA PRO A 321 -0.17 16.73 8.08
C PRO A 321 0.89 17.82 7.99
N ASN A 322 0.44 19.08 7.89
CA ASN A 322 1.33 20.24 7.77
C ASN A 322 2.36 20.25 8.91
N SER A 323 3.64 20.02 8.57
CA SER A 323 4.75 19.90 9.51
C SER A 323 5.60 21.18 9.65
N SER A 324 5.09 22.33 9.22
CA SER A 324 5.76 23.63 9.39
C SER A 324 5.78 24.11 10.84
N HIS A 325 4.95 23.51 11.71
CA HIS A 325 4.89 23.82 13.14
C HIS A 325 5.10 22.57 13.99
N TYR A 326 5.51 22.76 15.25
CA TYR A 326 5.85 21.67 16.17
C TYR A 326 4.74 20.62 16.31
N LYS A 327 3.48 21.04 16.51
CA LYS A 327 2.34 20.12 16.64
C LYS A 327 2.14 19.23 15.41
N GLY A 328 2.42 19.76 14.22
CA GLY A 328 2.34 19.00 12.97
C GLY A 328 3.48 18.00 12.80
N GLN A 329 4.69 18.39 13.20
CA GLN A 329 5.84 17.49 13.29
C GLN A 329 5.57 16.35 14.28
N GLU A 330 5.06 16.67 15.47
CA GLU A 330 4.68 15.68 16.48
C GLU A 330 3.62 14.70 15.95
N LEU A 331 2.58 15.19 15.26
CA LEU A 331 1.55 14.34 14.66
C LEU A 331 2.13 13.42 13.57
N ARG A 332 3.04 13.92 12.74
CA ARG A 332 3.71 13.10 11.71
C ARG A 332 4.58 12.00 12.35
N LEU A 333 5.31 12.31 13.42
CA LEU A 333 6.07 11.29 14.16
C LEU A 333 5.14 10.27 14.84
N LYS A 334 4.01 10.73 15.41
CA LYS A 334 2.96 9.84 15.95
C LYS A 334 2.42 8.90 14.88
N GLN A 335 2.12 9.39 13.68
CA GLN A 335 1.70 8.55 12.55
C GLN A 335 2.72 7.47 12.23
N GLN A 336 3.97 7.86 12.03
CA GLN A 336 5.07 6.95 11.70
C GLN A 336 5.24 5.85 12.75
N PHE A 337 5.28 6.23 14.02
CA PHE A 337 5.40 5.26 15.10
C PHE A 337 4.16 4.37 15.24
N PHE A 338 2.96 4.96 15.12
CA PHE A 338 1.69 4.25 15.25
C PHE A 338 1.58 3.05 14.33
N PHE A 339 1.71 3.28 13.02
CA PHE A 339 1.53 2.20 12.07
C PHE A 339 2.70 1.20 12.14
N THR A 340 3.91 1.68 12.43
CA THR A 340 5.08 0.82 12.50
C THR A 340 5.03 -0.10 13.71
N SER A 341 4.69 0.41 14.90
CA SER A 341 4.54 -0.42 16.11
C SER A 341 3.40 -1.43 15.95
N ALA A 342 2.22 -1.00 15.49
CA ALA A 342 1.11 -1.93 15.27
C ALA A 342 1.47 -3.04 14.27
N SER A 343 2.18 -2.70 13.19
CA SER A 343 2.61 -3.67 12.19
C SER A 343 3.65 -4.65 12.75
N LEU A 344 4.64 -4.18 13.50
CA LEU A 344 5.66 -5.05 14.10
C LEU A 344 5.07 -5.98 15.15
N GLN A 345 4.16 -5.50 15.98
CA GLN A 345 3.44 -6.34 16.93
C GLN A 345 2.65 -7.45 16.22
N ASP A 346 1.97 -7.14 15.10
CA ASP A 346 1.25 -8.14 14.30
C ASP A 346 2.18 -9.13 13.59
N ILE A 347 3.34 -8.66 13.10
CA ILE A 347 4.38 -9.52 12.51
C ILE A 347 4.92 -10.50 13.56
N VAL A 348 5.34 -10.01 14.72
CA VAL A 348 5.87 -10.85 15.82
C VAL A 348 4.79 -11.82 16.31
N ARG A 349 3.55 -11.37 16.49
CA ARG A 349 2.41 -12.23 16.84
C ARG A 349 2.24 -13.38 15.84
N ARG A 350 2.31 -13.10 14.53
CA ARG A 350 2.18 -14.15 13.49
C ARG A 350 3.37 -15.10 13.49
N PHE A 351 4.59 -14.61 13.68
CA PHE A 351 5.78 -15.44 13.82
C PHE A 351 5.66 -16.39 15.03
N LYS A 352 5.25 -15.88 16.20
CA LYS A 352 5.06 -16.70 17.42
C LYS A 352 4.03 -17.82 17.23
N LYS A 353 3.03 -17.63 16.36
CA LYS A 353 2.07 -18.70 16.01
C LYS A 353 2.69 -19.86 15.24
N MET A 354 3.88 -19.67 14.65
CA MET A 354 4.64 -20.74 14.01
C MET A 354 5.33 -21.65 15.04
N ARG A 355 5.42 -21.22 16.31
CA ARG A 355 6.10 -21.92 17.41
C ARG A 355 7.58 -22.21 17.13
N ILE A 356 8.23 -21.27 16.44
CA ILE A 356 9.67 -21.31 16.12
C ILE A 356 10.41 -20.36 17.07
N ALA A 357 11.66 -20.67 17.39
CA ALA A 357 12.51 -19.87 18.26
C ALA A 357 12.79 -18.46 17.68
N MET A 358 12.86 -17.44 18.53
CA MET A 358 12.98 -16.03 18.11
C MET A 358 14.28 -15.71 17.36
N ASN A 359 15.35 -16.48 17.58
CA ASN A 359 16.61 -16.34 16.84
C ASN A 359 16.46 -16.68 15.34
N GLU A 360 15.47 -17.47 14.96
CA GLU A 360 15.18 -17.78 13.55
C GLU A 360 14.28 -16.74 12.88
N PHE A 361 13.89 -15.67 13.59
CA PHE A 361 13.00 -14.63 13.06
C PHE A 361 13.42 -14.10 11.67
N PRO A 362 14.71 -13.80 11.39
CA PRO A 362 15.13 -13.32 10.07
C PRO A 362 15.01 -14.35 8.94
N GLN A 363 14.91 -15.64 9.26
CA GLN A 363 14.70 -16.71 8.27
C GLN A 363 13.26 -16.73 7.78
N TYR A 364 12.32 -16.25 8.58
CA TYR A 364 10.88 -16.27 8.25
C TYR A 364 10.30 -14.88 7.98
N VAL A 365 11.02 -13.81 8.35
CA VAL A 365 10.56 -12.43 8.24
C VAL A 365 11.58 -11.58 7.49
N ALA A 366 11.11 -10.86 6.48
CA ALA A 366 11.83 -9.73 5.87
C ALA A 366 10.95 -8.49 5.92
N ILE A 367 11.51 -7.35 6.29
CA ILE A 367 10.79 -6.09 6.38
C ILE A 367 11.45 -5.04 5.49
N GLN A 368 10.70 -4.55 4.51
CA GLN A 368 11.16 -3.48 3.62
C GLN A 368 10.67 -2.13 4.14
N LEU A 369 11.61 -1.21 4.36
CA LEU A 369 11.35 0.18 4.68
C LEU A 369 11.21 0.99 3.38
N ASN A 370 9.99 1.43 3.07
CA ASN A 370 9.73 2.29 1.91
C ASN A 370 9.99 3.76 2.29
N ASP A 371 11.21 4.23 2.01
CA ASP A 371 11.77 5.49 2.48
C ASP A 371 11.96 5.53 4.01
N THR A 372 12.29 6.68 4.60
CA THR A 372 12.64 6.78 6.04
C THR A 372 11.44 6.77 6.99
N HIS A 373 10.21 6.90 6.50
CA HIS A 373 9.01 7.01 7.33
C HIS A 373 8.84 5.85 8.34
N PRO A 374 9.04 4.56 7.96
CA PRO A 374 8.96 3.44 8.90
C PRO A 374 10.27 3.17 9.68
N THR A 375 11.31 4.01 9.57
CA THR A 375 12.63 3.71 10.18
C THR A 375 12.58 3.57 11.70
N VAL A 376 11.65 4.24 12.38
CA VAL A 376 11.44 4.06 13.83
C VAL A 376 11.15 2.60 14.20
N GLY A 377 10.74 1.77 13.23
CA GLY A 377 10.57 0.33 13.38
C GLY A 377 11.83 -0.44 13.73
N VAL A 378 13.02 0.06 13.35
CA VAL A 378 14.30 -0.51 13.80
C VAL A 378 14.40 -0.43 15.33
N LEU A 379 14.03 0.73 15.91
CA LEU A 379 14.05 0.95 17.35
C LEU A 379 12.94 0.17 18.05
N GLU A 380 11.76 0.08 17.43
CA GLU A 380 10.62 -0.64 18.01
C GLU A 380 10.83 -2.16 18.02
N LEU A 381 11.43 -2.74 16.97
CA LEU A 381 11.74 -4.16 16.97
C LEU A 381 12.80 -4.48 18.04
N MET A 382 13.82 -3.63 18.19
CA MET A 382 14.76 -3.74 19.32
C MET A 382 14.02 -3.69 20.65
N ARG A 383 13.11 -2.73 20.86
CA ARG A 383 12.33 -2.63 22.10
C ARG A 383 11.52 -3.90 22.38
N ILE A 384 10.84 -4.45 21.37
CA ILE A 384 10.06 -5.68 21.52
C ILE A 384 10.98 -6.84 21.91
N LEU A 385 12.12 -7.02 21.22
CA LEU A 385 13.02 -8.13 21.49
C LEU A 385 13.69 -8.04 22.87
N LEU A 386 14.10 -6.84 23.30
CA LEU A 386 14.75 -6.62 24.60
C LEU A 386 13.74 -6.65 25.75
N ASP A 387 12.76 -5.75 25.70
CA ASP A 387 11.94 -5.41 26.87
C ASP A 387 10.81 -6.44 27.05
N ILE A 388 10.28 -7.00 25.95
CA ILE A 388 9.15 -7.94 25.97
C ILE A 388 9.65 -9.38 25.87
N GLU A 389 10.38 -9.72 24.81
CA GLU A 389 10.83 -11.10 24.57
C GLU A 389 12.06 -11.49 25.41
N GLY A 390 12.77 -10.51 26.00
CA GLY A 390 13.86 -10.76 26.96
C GLY A 390 15.16 -11.23 26.34
N LEU A 391 15.43 -10.89 25.09
CA LEU A 391 16.69 -11.21 24.42
C LEU A 391 17.82 -10.29 24.88
N GLU A 392 19.04 -10.80 24.80
CA GLU A 392 20.25 -10.00 25.00
C GLU A 392 20.49 -9.02 23.86
N TRP A 393 21.16 -7.90 24.15
CA TRP A 393 21.36 -6.82 23.18
C TRP A 393 21.93 -7.28 21.84
N ASN A 394 23.03 -8.04 21.87
CA ASN A 394 23.72 -8.46 20.65
C ASN A 394 22.86 -9.40 19.80
N GLN A 395 22.10 -10.31 20.45
CA GLN A 395 21.19 -11.22 19.77
C GLN A 395 20.02 -10.45 19.12
N ALA A 396 19.41 -9.53 19.87
CA ALA A 396 18.33 -8.69 19.35
C ALA A 396 18.79 -7.82 18.17
N TRP A 397 19.99 -7.22 18.27
CA TRP A 397 20.54 -6.38 17.22
C TRP A 397 20.84 -7.15 15.92
N GLU A 398 21.38 -8.36 16.04
CA GLU A 398 21.60 -9.24 14.89
C GLU A 398 20.29 -9.57 14.17
N ILE A 399 19.25 -9.95 14.92
CA ILE A 399 17.92 -10.21 14.37
C ILE A 399 17.39 -8.98 13.62
N VAL A 400 17.49 -7.79 14.23
CA VAL A 400 17.02 -6.54 13.63
C VAL A 400 17.73 -6.26 12.31
N VAL A 401 19.07 -6.26 12.29
CA VAL A 401 19.84 -5.96 11.08
C VAL A 401 19.54 -6.95 9.95
N GLN A 402 19.42 -8.25 10.26
CA GLN A 402 19.11 -9.29 9.26
C GLN A 402 17.65 -9.26 8.77
N THR A 403 16.76 -8.58 9.48
CA THR A 403 15.34 -8.49 9.13
C THR A 403 15.05 -7.31 8.19
N PHE A 404 15.72 -6.17 8.37
CA PHE A 404 15.38 -4.93 7.67
C PHE A 404 16.21 -4.69 6.41
N ALA A 405 15.54 -4.19 5.37
CA ALA A 405 16.14 -3.57 4.19
C ALA A 405 15.51 -2.20 3.93
N TYR A 406 16.31 -1.26 3.40
CA TYR A 406 15.93 0.15 3.23
C TYR A 406 15.98 0.61 1.77
N THR A 407 14.86 1.10 1.25
CA THR A 407 14.81 1.78 -0.05
C THR A 407 14.88 3.29 0.14
N ASN A 408 15.87 3.95 -0.46
CA ASN A 408 15.94 5.41 -0.50
C ASN A 408 15.34 5.97 -1.81
N HIS A 409 14.56 7.05 -1.69
CA HIS A 409 13.89 7.72 -2.81
C HIS A 409 14.35 9.17 -3.06
N THR A 410 15.33 9.67 -2.28
CA THR A 410 15.72 11.08 -2.31
C THR A 410 17.22 11.26 -2.46
N VAL A 411 17.60 12.17 -3.35
CA VAL A 411 18.98 12.63 -3.53
C VAL A 411 19.23 13.98 -2.86
N LEU A 412 18.19 14.65 -2.38
CA LEU A 412 18.29 15.97 -1.75
C LEU A 412 18.58 15.78 -0.25
N PRO A 413 19.76 16.20 0.26
CA PRO A 413 20.09 16.07 1.68
C PRO A 413 19.06 16.74 2.59
N GLU A 414 18.51 17.88 2.18
CA GLU A 414 17.49 18.63 2.92
C GLU A 414 16.13 17.90 3.02
N ALA A 415 15.89 16.93 2.14
CA ALA A 415 14.69 16.10 2.18
C ALA A 415 14.87 14.83 3.03
N LEU A 416 16.09 14.54 3.52
CA LEU A 416 16.34 13.44 4.44
C LEU A 416 15.70 13.76 5.79
N GLU A 417 14.87 12.85 6.27
CA GLU A 417 14.10 13.09 7.48
C GLU A 417 14.99 13.15 8.72
N THR A 418 14.79 14.20 9.50
CA THR A 418 15.43 14.37 10.81
C THR A 418 14.40 14.82 11.84
N TRP A 419 14.58 14.40 13.09
CA TRP A 419 13.68 14.75 14.19
C TRP A 419 14.43 15.39 15.36
N PRO A 420 13.90 16.46 15.98
CA PRO A 420 14.49 17.01 17.19
C PRO A 420 14.54 15.95 18.31
N VAL A 421 15.69 15.81 18.97
CA VAL A 421 15.86 14.92 20.12
C VAL A 421 14.83 15.18 21.22
N PRO A 422 14.53 16.43 21.63
CA PRO A 422 13.52 16.69 22.66
C PRO A 422 12.11 16.19 22.29
N MET A 423 11.78 16.13 21.00
CA MET A 423 10.51 15.58 20.54
C MET A 423 10.47 14.05 20.71
N PHE A 424 11.57 13.38 20.37
CA PHE A 424 11.72 11.93 20.60
C PHE A 424 11.73 11.61 22.09
N GLU A 425 12.39 12.41 22.92
CA GLU A 425 12.42 12.23 24.37
C GLU A 425 11.01 12.29 24.96
N ASN A 426 10.24 13.32 24.58
CA ASN A 426 8.89 13.51 25.08
C ASN A 426 7.89 12.46 24.56
N LEU A 427 8.06 11.98 23.33
CA LEU A 427 7.08 11.09 22.70
C LEU A 427 7.44 9.61 22.79
N LEU A 428 8.72 9.27 22.68
CA LEU A 428 9.26 7.91 22.54
C LEU A 428 10.53 7.74 23.41
N PRO A 429 10.44 7.93 24.75
CA PRO A 429 11.61 8.01 25.62
C PRO A 429 12.46 6.73 25.59
N ARG A 430 11.81 5.56 25.52
CA ARG A 430 12.52 4.27 25.43
C ARG A 430 13.27 4.11 24.11
N HIS A 431 12.67 4.53 23.00
CA HIS A 431 13.30 4.47 21.68
C HIS A 431 14.49 5.41 21.58
N LEU A 432 14.44 6.56 22.25
CA LEU A 432 15.59 7.46 22.33
C LEU A 432 16.78 6.80 23.05
N GLN A 433 16.55 6.10 24.17
CA GLN A 433 17.61 5.34 24.85
C GLN A 433 18.23 4.27 23.94
N ILE A 434 17.39 3.50 23.23
CA ILE A 434 17.84 2.48 22.28
C ILE A 434 18.62 3.14 21.13
N CYS A 435 18.15 4.27 20.61
CA CYS A 435 18.81 5.03 19.56
C CYS A 435 20.21 5.50 19.99
N TYR A 436 20.36 6.02 21.21
CA TYR A 436 21.66 6.40 21.76
C TYR A 436 22.60 5.21 21.90
N GLU A 437 22.10 4.07 22.37
CA GLU A 437 22.91 2.87 22.53
C GLU A 437 23.38 2.30 21.18
N ILE A 438 22.49 2.25 20.18
CA ILE A 438 22.86 1.88 18.80
C ILE A 438 23.94 2.83 18.28
N ASN A 439 23.76 4.14 18.45
CA ASN A 439 24.72 5.14 17.99
C ASN A 439 26.08 4.97 18.67
N SER A 440 26.09 4.80 20.00
CA SER A 440 27.30 4.62 20.80
C SER A 440 28.09 3.40 20.34
N ARG A 441 27.43 2.24 20.25
CA ARG A 441 28.08 0.99 19.81
C ARG A 441 28.59 1.07 18.39
N PHE A 442 27.80 1.65 17.48
CA PHE A 442 28.20 1.82 16.08
C PHE A 442 29.43 2.72 15.96
N LEU A 443 29.43 3.89 16.61
CA LEU A 443 30.56 4.82 16.53
C LEU A 443 31.83 4.27 17.21
N SER A 444 31.68 3.53 18.32
CA SER A 444 32.80 2.82 18.94
C SER A 444 33.39 1.77 18.00
N TRP A 445 32.53 0.97 17.36
CA TRP A 445 32.97 0.00 16.36
C TRP A 445 33.67 0.67 15.17
N VAL A 446 33.11 1.77 14.63
CA VAL A 446 33.73 2.53 13.52
C VAL A 446 35.11 3.06 13.92
N LYS A 447 35.25 3.65 15.12
CA LYS A 447 36.54 4.18 15.61
C LYS A 447 37.61 3.10 15.75
N THR A 448 37.22 1.88 16.13
CA THR A 448 38.16 0.77 16.31
C THR A 448 38.48 0.05 15.01
N ALA A 449 37.48 -0.18 14.15
CA ALA A 449 37.61 -0.98 12.94
C ALA A 449 38.04 -0.19 11.70
N HIS A 450 37.87 1.14 11.70
CA HIS A 450 38.11 1.99 10.56
C HIS A 450 38.91 3.25 10.95
N ASN A 451 39.88 3.62 10.11
CA ASN A 451 40.62 4.86 10.27
C ASN A 451 39.79 6.04 9.73
N CYS A 452 38.82 6.49 10.51
CA CYS A 452 37.95 7.62 10.16
C CYS A 452 38.39 8.91 10.87
N THR A 453 38.33 10.02 10.14
CA THR A 453 38.49 11.35 10.75
C THR A 453 37.30 11.70 11.66
N GLU A 454 37.46 12.66 12.57
CA GLU A 454 36.36 13.13 13.42
C GLU A 454 35.16 13.64 12.61
N GLN A 455 35.42 14.29 11.48
CA GLN A 455 34.37 14.77 10.57
C GLN A 455 33.59 13.60 9.93
N GLU A 456 34.28 12.52 9.54
CA GLU A 456 33.62 11.33 9.00
C GLU A 456 32.78 10.62 10.07
N ILE A 457 33.29 10.52 11.30
CA ILE A 457 32.53 9.98 12.45
C ILE A 457 31.28 10.83 12.73
N ALA A 458 31.40 12.15 12.68
CA ALA A 458 30.27 13.06 12.83
C ALA A 458 29.24 12.88 11.70
N ALA A 459 29.66 12.64 10.46
CA ALA A 459 28.77 12.37 9.33
C ALA A 459 28.03 11.02 9.47
N LEU A 460 28.68 10.01 10.08
CA LEU A 460 28.14 8.67 10.28
C LEU A 460 27.19 8.55 11.48
N SER A 461 27.30 9.43 12.47
CA SER A 461 26.47 9.40 13.68
C SER A 461 24.97 9.45 13.34
N ILE A 462 24.15 8.75 14.12
CA ILE A 462 22.68 8.88 14.06
C ILE A 462 22.28 10.23 14.65
N ILE A 463 23.00 10.69 15.66
CA ILE A 463 22.73 11.97 16.33
C ILE A 463 23.53 13.07 15.64
N GLU A 464 22.84 14.12 15.21
CA GLU A 464 23.43 15.37 14.76
C GLU A 464 23.53 16.33 15.94
N GLU A 465 24.74 16.84 16.17
CA GLU A 465 25.08 17.77 17.26
C GLU A 465 24.73 19.23 16.90
N SER A 466 23.54 19.44 16.32
CA SER A 466 22.95 20.75 16.05
C SER A 466 22.23 21.31 17.28
N ASN A 467 21.72 22.54 17.22
CA ASN A 467 20.94 23.15 18.29
C ASN A 467 19.51 23.46 17.84
N PRO A 468 18.48 22.71 18.29
CA PRO A 468 18.56 21.52 19.15
C PRO A 468 19.13 20.30 18.41
N LYS A 469 19.65 19.31 19.15
CA LYS A 469 20.16 18.05 18.57
C LYS A 469 19.07 17.36 17.74
N ARG A 470 19.47 16.65 16.70
CA ARG A 470 18.54 15.93 15.80
C ARG A 470 18.93 14.49 15.58
N ILE A 471 17.94 13.64 15.32
CA ILE A 471 18.11 12.24 14.94
C ILE A 471 18.02 12.15 13.42
N ARG A 472 19.05 11.60 12.76
CA ARG A 472 19.11 11.36 11.32
C ARG A 472 18.51 9.99 10.98
N MET A 473 17.28 9.99 10.47
CA MET A 473 16.56 8.74 10.21
C MET A 473 17.19 7.93 9.09
N ALA A 474 17.75 8.56 8.06
CA ALA A 474 18.46 7.83 7.01
C ALA A 474 19.67 7.07 7.55
N ASN A 475 20.45 7.68 8.46
CA ASN A 475 21.60 7.03 9.09
C ASN A 475 21.15 5.83 9.94
N LEU A 476 20.09 6.00 10.74
CA LEU A 476 19.50 4.91 11.51
C LEU A 476 19.03 3.76 10.61
N ALA A 477 18.38 4.07 9.47
CA ALA A 477 17.92 3.05 8.52
C ALA A 477 19.08 2.26 7.92
N ILE A 478 20.17 2.92 7.51
CA ILE A 478 21.36 2.27 6.93
C ILE A 478 22.07 1.38 7.96
N ILE A 479 22.21 1.86 9.20
CA ILE A 479 22.85 1.12 10.28
C ILE A 479 22.00 -0.11 10.67
N GLY A 480 20.68 0.06 10.77
CA GLY A 480 19.74 -0.99 11.16
C GLY A 480 19.30 -1.96 10.06
N SER A 481 19.84 -1.84 8.84
CA SER A 481 19.45 -2.69 7.70
C SER A 481 20.63 -3.46 7.12
N HIS A 482 20.38 -4.67 6.62
CA HIS A 482 21.39 -5.49 5.92
C HIS A 482 21.60 -5.04 4.46
N THR A 483 20.61 -4.39 3.85
CA THR A 483 20.65 -3.93 2.45
C THR A 483 20.01 -2.55 2.31
N VAL A 484 20.62 -1.71 1.46
CA VAL A 484 20.14 -0.38 1.09
C VAL A 484 20.08 -0.30 -0.42
N ASN A 485 18.97 0.16 -0.99
CA ASN A 485 18.86 0.30 -2.45
C ASN A 485 18.36 1.68 -2.87
N GLY A 486 18.89 2.15 -4.01
CA GLY A 486 18.28 3.23 -4.77
C GLY A 486 17.28 2.70 -5.80
N VAL A 487 16.62 3.64 -6.49
CA VAL A 487 15.45 3.38 -7.35
C VAL A 487 15.70 3.52 -8.85
N ALA A 488 16.94 3.84 -9.23
CA ALA A 488 17.44 3.90 -10.60
C ALA A 488 18.97 3.84 -10.58
N ALA A 489 19.61 3.35 -11.64
CA ALA A 489 21.06 3.15 -11.66
C ALA A 489 21.85 4.43 -11.29
N ILE A 490 21.52 5.57 -11.93
CA ILE A 490 22.16 6.86 -11.63
C ILE A 490 21.86 7.34 -10.20
N HIS A 491 20.65 7.09 -9.71
CA HIS A 491 20.24 7.46 -8.36
C HIS A 491 21.04 6.66 -7.31
N SER A 492 21.17 5.35 -7.52
CA SER A 492 21.96 4.45 -6.67
C SER A 492 23.44 4.83 -6.68
N GLN A 493 23.99 5.28 -7.81
CA GLN A 493 25.35 5.81 -7.88
C GLN A 493 25.51 7.09 -7.04
N ILE A 494 24.57 8.03 -7.12
CA ILE A 494 24.59 9.27 -6.33
C ILE A 494 24.50 8.98 -4.83
N ILE A 495 23.62 8.05 -4.42
CA ILE A 495 23.53 7.56 -3.04
C ILE A 495 24.89 7.05 -2.56
N LYS A 496 25.54 6.22 -3.37
CA LYS A 496 26.80 5.56 -3.02
C LYS A 496 27.98 6.52 -2.96
N ASP A 497 28.08 7.43 -3.93
CA ASP A 497 29.28 8.25 -4.14
C ASP A 497 29.21 9.59 -3.43
N VAL A 498 28.00 10.12 -3.21
CA VAL A 498 27.78 11.48 -2.73
C VAL A 498 27.08 11.47 -1.38
N ILE A 499 25.85 10.98 -1.31
CA ILE A 499 24.97 11.17 -0.14
C ILE A 499 25.42 10.34 1.06
N PHE A 500 25.69 9.05 0.83
CA PHE A 500 26.07 8.10 1.88
C PHE A 500 27.49 7.55 1.65
N ARG A 501 28.37 8.37 1.09
CA ARG A 501 29.75 8.00 0.74
C ARG A 501 30.48 7.32 1.89
N GLN A 502 30.37 7.87 3.11
CA GLN A 502 31.03 7.33 4.29
C GLN A 502 30.50 5.94 4.64
N PHE A 503 29.19 5.72 4.56
CA PHE A 503 28.61 4.38 4.74
C PHE A 503 29.02 3.41 3.64
N SER A 504 29.11 3.86 2.38
CA SER A 504 29.55 3.00 1.28
C SER A 504 31.03 2.60 1.39
N LYS A 505 31.89 3.44 1.99
CA LYS A 505 33.29 3.06 2.28
C LYS A 505 33.35 1.91 3.30
N ILE A 506 32.46 1.94 4.29
CA ILE A 506 32.39 0.94 5.37
C ILE A 506 31.73 -0.36 4.88
N TRP A 507 30.60 -0.25 4.19
CA TRP A 507 29.81 -1.39 3.70
C TRP A 507 29.52 -1.29 2.20
N PRO A 508 30.51 -1.50 1.32
CA PRO A 508 30.32 -1.36 -0.13
C PRO A 508 29.26 -2.33 -0.70
N HIS A 509 29.13 -3.53 -0.13
CA HIS A 509 28.17 -4.55 -0.56
C HIS A 509 26.74 -4.31 -0.07
N LYS A 510 26.55 -3.41 0.91
CA LYS A 510 25.21 -3.10 1.45
C LYS A 510 24.37 -2.29 0.45
N PHE A 511 25.02 -1.52 -0.43
CA PHE A 511 24.36 -0.64 -1.39
C PHE A 511 24.14 -1.36 -2.73
N ILE A 512 22.87 -1.55 -3.10
CA ILE A 512 22.46 -2.14 -4.39
C ILE A 512 21.56 -1.18 -5.19
N ASN A 513 21.20 -1.59 -6.41
CA ASN A 513 20.24 -0.88 -7.23
C ASN A 513 19.05 -1.77 -7.57
N VAL A 514 17.84 -1.26 -7.40
CA VAL A 514 16.61 -1.86 -7.92
C VAL A 514 15.83 -0.78 -8.65
N THR A 515 15.89 -0.78 -9.98
CA THR A 515 15.19 0.23 -10.78
C THR A 515 13.68 0.06 -10.64
N ASN A 516 12.97 1.15 -10.36
CA ASN A 516 11.51 1.11 -10.22
C ASN A 516 10.80 0.63 -11.49
N GLY A 517 9.65 -0.01 -11.30
CA GLY A 517 8.77 -0.45 -12.38
C GLY A 517 7.31 -0.10 -12.11
N VAL A 518 6.47 -0.34 -13.10
CA VAL A 518 5.01 -0.20 -13.03
C VAL A 518 4.34 -1.51 -13.44
N THR A 519 3.19 -1.82 -12.85
CA THR A 519 2.43 -3.01 -13.24
C THR A 519 1.82 -2.86 -14.65
N PRO A 520 2.10 -3.77 -15.61
CA PRO A 520 1.45 -3.75 -16.92
C PRO A 520 -0.06 -4.03 -16.85
N ARG A 521 -0.56 -4.68 -15.79
CA ARG A 521 -1.99 -4.95 -15.62
C ARG A 521 -2.79 -3.65 -15.54
N ARG A 522 -2.40 -2.74 -14.66
CA ARG A 522 -3.09 -1.44 -14.54
C ARG A 522 -2.69 -0.45 -15.64
N TRP A 523 -1.39 -0.37 -15.94
CA TRP A 523 -0.83 0.68 -16.78
C TRP A 523 -0.77 0.36 -18.28
N MET A 524 -1.29 -0.80 -18.70
CA MET A 524 -1.45 -1.16 -20.10
C MET A 524 -2.76 -1.91 -20.34
N LEU A 525 -2.94 -3.07 -19.69
CA LEU A 525 -4.10 -3.94 -19.89
C LEU A 525 -5.42 -3.25 -19.56
N GLN A 526 -5.53 -2.66 -18.37
CA GLN A 526 -6.73 -1.97 -17.91
C GLN A 526 -6.90 -0.59 -18.55
N CYS A 527 -5.89 0.28 -18.49
CA CYS A 527 -6.07 1.67 -18.94
C CYS A 527 -6.18 1.82 -20.47
N ASN A 528 -5.73 0.82 -21.24
CA ASN A 528 -5.72 0.87 -22.69
C ASN A 528 -6.11 -0.49 -23.32
N PRO A 529 -7.38 -0.92 -23.18
CA PRO A 529 -7.83 -2.22 -23.67
C PRO A 529 -7.70 -2.35 -25.19
N GLY A 530 -7.87 -1.25 -25.94
CA GLY A 530 -7.68 -1.24 -27.40
C GLY A 530 -6.24 -1.55 -27.81
N LEU A 531 -5.25 -0.96 -27.13
CA LEU A 531 -3.84 -1.28 -27.38
C LEU A 531 -3.50 -2.70 -26.94
N SER A 532 -4.02 -3.11 -25.79
CA SER A 532 -3.76 -4.44 -25.23
C SER A 532 -4.30 -5.54 -26.13
N LYS A 533 -5.51 -5.36 -26.68
CA LYS A 533 -6.08 -6.25 -27.70
C LYS A 533 -5.20 -6.30 -28.95
N LEU A 534 -4.77 -5.14 -29.46
CA LEU A 534 -3.88 -5.08 -30.62
C LEU A 534 -2.56 -5.83 -30.39
N ILE A 535 -1.94 -5.66 -29.21
CA ILE A 535 -0.71 -6.37 -28.83
C ILE A 535 -0.97 -7.87 -28.78
N THR A 536 -2.03 -8.30 -28.10
CA THR A 536 -2.38 -9.72 -27.96
C THR A 536 -2.67 -10.37 -29.31
N GLU A 537 -3.39 -9.71 -30.21
CA GLU A 537 -3.65 -10.20 -31.58
C GLU A 537 -2.37 -10.29 -32.42
N THR A 538 -1.47 -9.31 -32.28
CA THR A 538 -0.22 -9.25 -33.04
C THR A 538 0.77 -10.32 -32.58
N LEU A 539 0.94 -10.47 -31.27
CA LEU A 539 1.81 -11.49 -30.67
C LEU A 539 1.14 -12.88 -30.61
N LYS A 540 -0.17 -12.96 -30.88
CA LYS A 540 -1.01 -14.16 -30.75
C LYS A 540 -1.00 -14.79 -29.35
N SER A 541 -0.72 -13.99 -28.33
CA SER A 541 -0.61 -14.42 -26.94
C SER A 541 -0.87 -13.24 -26.00
N ASP A 542 -1.48 -13.49 -24.85
CA ASP A 542 -1.64 -12.51 -23.76
C ASP A 542 -0.61 -12.68 -22.63
N GLU A 543 0.37 -13.58 -22.81
CA GLU A 543 1.45 -13.84 -21.84
C GLU A 543 2.32 -12.59 -21.58
N TRP A 544 2.33 -11.62 -22.50
CA TRP A 544 3.05 -10.36 -22.32
C TRP A 544 2.63 -9.58 -21.05
N VAL A 545 1.42 -9.85 -20.53
CA VAL A 545 0.92 -9.22 -19.29
C VAL A 545 1.73 -9.65 -18.06
N VAL A 546 2.29 -10.86 -18.08
CA VAL A 546 3.16 -11.39 -17.01
C VAL A 546 4.63 -11.40 -17.41
N GLU A 547 4.95 -11.48 -18.71
CA GLU A 547 6.31 -11.42 -19.25
C GLU A 547 6.47 -10.27 -20.27
N LEU A 548 6.75 -9.07 -19.76
CA LEU A 548 6.74 -7.85 -20.57
C LEU A 548 7.85 -7.80 -21.63
N SER A 549 8.90 -8.63 -21.51
CA SER A 549 9.97 -8.71 -22.52
C SER A 549 9.47 -9.20 -23.88
N LEU A 550 8.34 -9.93 -23.93
CA LEU A 550 7.72 -10.39 -25.18
C LEU A 550 7.31 -9.24 -26.12
N LEU A 551 7.14 -8.02 -25.59
CA LEU A 551 6.87 -6.84 -26.41
C LEU A 551 7.99 -6.52 -27.40
N GLU A 552 9.21 -7.02 -27.20
CA GLU A 552 10.30 -6.89 -28.17
C GLU A 552 9.97 -7.54 -29.52
N GLY A 553 9.14 -8.60 -29.52
CA GLY A 553 8.66 -9.26 -30.73
C GLY A 553 7.92 -8.33 -31.69
N LEU A 554 7.27 -7.27 -31.17
CA LEU A 554 6.58 -6.27 -31.99
C LEU A 554 7.51 -5.56 -32.98
N ARG A 555 8.82 -5.45 -32.68
CA ARG A 555 9.79 -4.82 -33.59
C ARG A 555 9.88 -5.55 -34.93
N SER A 556 9.80 -6.88 -34.90
CA SER A 556 9.87 -7.73 -36.09
C SER A 556 8.56 -7.81 -36.88
N LEU A 557 7.45 -7.47 -36.24
CA LEU A 557 6.09 -7.54 -36.78
C LEU A 557 5.53 -6.18 -37.19
N CYS A 558 6.34 -5.13 -37.10
CA CYS A 558 5.92 -3.77 -37.41
C CYS A 558 5.81 -3.57 -38.92
N ASP A 559 4.57 -3.50 -39.41
CA ASP A 559 4.23 -3.14 -40.78
C ASP A 559 3.27 -1.94 -40.84
N HIS A 560 2.98 -1.46 -42.05
CA HIS A 560 2.08 -0.32 -42.25
C HIS A 560 0.67 -0.57 -41.71
N SER A 561 0.19 -1.83 -41.74
CA SER A 561 -1.13 -2.20 -41.22
C SER A 561 -1.19 -2.07 -39.69
N LEU A 562 -0.15 -2.53 -39.00
CA LEU A 562 -0.03 -2.41 -37.56
C LEU A 562 0.08 -0.94 -37.13
N GLU A 563 0.81 -0.11 -37.88
CA GLU A 563 0.88 1.32 -37.63
C GLU A 563 -0.49 2.00 -37.75
N GLU A 564 -1.28 1.69 -38.77
CA GLU A 564 -2.64 2.22 -38.94
C GLU A 564 -3.55 1.83 -37.78
N LYS A 565 -3.53 0.55 -37.38
CA LYS A 565 -4.30 0.06 -36.22
C LYS A 565 -3.87 0.76 -34.93
N PHE A 566 -2.56 0.95 -34.74
CA PHE A 566 -2.03 1.67 -33.58
C PHE A 566 -2.48 3.15 -33.56
N ARG A 567 -2.45 3.83 -34.72
CA ARG A 567 -2.97 5.20 -34.86
C ARG A 567 -4.46 5.25 -34.54
N ALA A 568 -5.26 4.30 -35.03
CA ALA A 568 -6.69 4.23 -34.74
C ALA A 568 -6.97 4.08 -33.24
N VAL A 569 -6.25 3.19 -32.54
CA VAL A 569 -6.32 3.04 -31.08
C VAL A 569 -5.96 4.36 -30.38
N LYS A 570 -4.90 5.04 -30.81
CA LYS A 570 -4.49 6.32 -30.23
C LYS A 570 -5.57 7.40 -30.42
N THR A 571 -6.17 7.49 -31.60
CA THR A 571 -7.26 8.44 -31.90
C THR A 571 -8.47 8.20 -30.99
N GLN A 572 -8.92 6.95 -30.85
CA GLN A 572 -10.01 6.59 -29.95
C GLN A 572 -9.71 6.96 -28.49
N ASN A 573 -8.46 6.77 -28.04
CA ASN A 573 -8.05 7.17 -26.69
C ASN A 573 -8.09 8.69 -26.51
N LYS A 574 -7.71 9.47 -27.52
CA LYS A 574 -7.81 10.93 -27.51
C LYS A 574 -9.27 11.38 -27.45
N GLU A 575 -10.16 10.77 -28.21
CA GLU A 575 -11.60 11.05 -28.17
C GLU A 575 -12.22 10.78 -26.79
N ARG A 576 -11.78 9.74 -26.08
CA ARG A 576 -12.19 9.51 -24.69
C ARG A 576 -11.70 10.63 -23.77
N LEU A 577 -10.46 11.08 -23.93
CA LEU A 577 -9.93 12.20 -23.14
C LEU A 577 -10.65 13.52 -23.45
N ILE A 578 -10.97 13.80 -24.72
CA ILE A 578 -11.74 15.00 -25.13
C ILE A 578 -13.09 15.02 -24.41
N ARG A 579 -13.81 13.89 -24.39
CA ARG A 579 -15.08 13.76 -23.66
C ARG A 579 -14.91 13.99 -22.15
N LEU A 580 -13.84 13.46 -21.56
CA LEU A 580 -13.56 13.65 -20.14
C LEU A 580 -13.25 15.13 -19.80
N VAL A 581 -12.39 15.78 -20.58
CA VAL A 581 -12.05 17.20 -20.39
C VAL A 581 -13.29 18.06 -20.55
N SER A 582 -14.06 17.85 -21.63
CA SER A 582 -15.33 18.56 -21.84
C SER A 582 -16.29 18.39 -20.67
N LYS A 583 -16.39 17.19 -20.07
CA LYS A 583 -17.21 16.95 -18.88
C LYS A 583 -16.68 17.65 -17.63
N ILE A 584 -15.37 17.68 -17.39
CA ILE A 584 -14.77 18.26 -16.18
C ILE A 584 -14.76 19.79 -16.22
N THR A 585 -14.69 20.37 -17.43
CA THR A 585 -14.62 21.82 -17.64
C THR A 585 -15.95 22.41 -18.10
N ASP A 586 -17.05 21.67 -18.00
CA ASP A 586 -18.38 22.07 -18.50
C ASP A 586 -18.39 22.62 -19.94
N GLY A 587 -17.53 22.04 -20.80
CA GLY A 587 -17.38 22.43 -22.20
C GLY A 587 -16.54 23.69 -22.46
N GLU A 588 -16.00 24.36 -21.43
CA GLU A 588 -15.17 25.56 -21.60
C GLU A 588 -13.87 25.30 -22.38
N ILE A 589 -13.26 24.13 -22.18
CA ILE A 589 -12.05 23.72 -22.89
C ILE A 589 -12.42 22.79 -24.05
N VAL A 590 -12.23 23.28 -25.28
CA VAL A 590 -12.44 22.51 -26.51
C VAL A 590 -11.11 21.94 -27.01
N LEU A 591 -11.05 20.62 -27.18
CA LEU A 591 -9.90 19.89 -27.69
C LEU A 591 -10.24 19.19 -29.01
N ASN A 592 -9.27 19.08 -29.94
CA ASN A 592 -9.42 18.36 -31.21
C ASN A 592 -8.50 17.13 -31.25
N SER A 593 -9.03 15.99 -31.73
CA SER A 593 -8.27 14.74 -31.85
C SER A 593 -7.17 14.81 -32.92
N SER A 594 -7.13 15.85 -33.76
CA SER A 594 -6.04 16.12 -34.71
C SER A 594 -4.80 16.74 -34.05
N TYR A 595 -4.93 17.36 -32.87
CA TYR A 595 -3.84 18.13 -32.24
C TYR A 595 -2.82 17.25 -31.52
N LEU A 596 -1.58 17.69 -31.37
CA LEU A 596 -0.65 17.05 -30.44
C LEU A 596 -1.16 17.23 -28.99
N PHE A 597 -1.26 16.14 -28.24
CA PHE A 597 -1.59 16.19 -26.81
C PHE A 597 -0.29 16.16 -26.01
N ASP A 598 0.22 17.34 -25.65
CA ASP A 598 1.36 17.51 -24.77
C ASP A 598 0.89 17.61 -23.31
N VAL A 599 1.39 16.72 -22.45
CA VAL A 599 0.83 16.48 -21.12
C VAL A 599 1.93 16.42 -20.06
N MET A 600 1.82 17.26 -19.04
CA MET A 600 2.73 17.28 -17.89
C MET A 600 1.96 17.09 -16.58
N ILE A 601 1.68 15.82 -16.22
CA ILE A 601 0.98 15.46 -14.98
C ILE A 601 1.97 14.94 -13.94
N LYS A 602 2.17 15.71 -12.88
CA LYS A 602 2.96 15.36 -11.69
C LYS A 602 2.76 16.41 -10.60
N ARG A 603 3.18 16.11 -9.37
CA ARG A 603 3.23 17.08 -8.26
C ARG A 603 3.91 18.38 -8.71
N ILE A 604 3.27 19.52 -8.44
CA ILE A 604 3.80 20.85 -8.73
C ILE A 604 4.98 21.12 -7.80
N HIS A 605 6.15 21.43 -8.37
CA HIS A 605 7.35 21.76 -7.62
C HIS A 605 8.37 22.45 -8.53
N GLU A 606 9.10 23.44 -8.03
CA GLU A 606 10.10 24.20 -8.80
C GLU A 606 11.11 23.31 -9.55
N TYR A 607 11.70 22.29 -8.89
CA TYR A 607 12.65 21.38 -9.55
C TYR A 607 12.02 20.50 -10.64
N LYS A 608 10.69 20.35 -10.67
CA LYS A 608 9.96 19.65 -11.74
C LYS A 608 9.76 20.52 -12.98
N ARG A 609 10.01 21.83 -12.86
CA ARG A 609 10.07 22.81 -13.96
C ARG A 609 8.76 23.00 -14.73
N GLN A 610 7.60 22.94 -14.07
CA GLN A 610 6.33 23.35 -14.68
C GLN A 610 6.38 24.81 -15.17
N SER A 611 7.06 25.68 -14.42
CA SER A 611 7.30 27.08 -14.82
C SER A 611 8.08 27.19 -16.13
N LEU A 612 9.06 26.31 -16.38
CA LEU A 612 9.77 26.28 -17.65
C LEU A 612 8.87 25.85 -18.81
N ALA A 613 8.03 24.84 -18.58
CA ALA A 613 7.08 24.35 -19.59
C ALA A 613 6.08 25.44 -20.01
N ILE A 614 5.50 26.17 -19.03
CA ILE A 614 4.56 27.26 -19.35
C ILE A 614 5.26 28.46 -20.01
N LEU A 615 6.50 28.79 -19.63
CA LEU A 615 7.28 29.83 -20.33
C LEU A 615 7.53 29.46 -21.80
N GLY A 616 7.82 28.18 -22.07
CA GLY A 616 7.92 27.67 -23.45
C GLY A 616 6.61 27.82 -24.23
N THR A 617 5.49 27.50 -23.59
CA THR A 617 4.14 27.67 -24.17
C THR A 617 3.83 29.13 -24.46
N ILE A 618 4.14 30.04 -23.53
CA ILE A 618 3.98 31.49 -23.71
C ILE A 618 4.85 31.99 -24.87
N ALA A 619 6.10 31.54 -24.97
CA ALA A 619 6.99 31.92 -26.06
C ALA A 619 6.45 31.48 -27.43
N GLN A 620 5.94 30.23 -27.52
CA GLN A 620 5.29 29.73 -28.74
C GLN A 620 4.04 30.53 -29.09
N TYR A 621 3.19 30.82 -28.11
CA TYR A 621 2.00 31.65 -28.31
C TYR A 621 2.36 33.05 -28.83
N LEU A 622 3.35 33.71 -28.22
CA LEU A 622 3.81 35.04 -28.66
C LEU A 622 4.42 35.00 -30.07
N ALA A 623 5.13 33.94 -30.44
CA ALA A 623 5.63 33.76 -31.79
C ALA A 623 4.48 33.63 -32.81
N LEU A 624 3.48 32.79 -32.52
CA LEU A 624 2.29 32.63 -33.36
C LEU A 624 1.49 33.93 -33.50
N LYS A 625 1.42 34.74 -32.44
CA LYS A 625 0.72 36.04 -32.48
C LYS A 625 1.41 37.07 -33.36
N LYS A 626 2.72 36.96 -33.60
CA LYS A 626 3.49 37.85 -34.48
C LYS A 626 3.38 37.48 -35.96
N MET A 627 2.99 36.24 -36.26
CA MET A 627 2.87 35.73 -37.62
C MET A 627 1.63 36.28 -38.35
N THR A 628 1.76 36.46 -39.66
CA THR A 628 0.61 36.76 -40.53
C THR A 628 -0.36 35.56 -40.57
N PRO A 629 -1.62 35.75 -41.01
CA PRO A 629 -2.55 34.64 -41.21
C PRO A 629 -1.99 33.53 -42.12
N GLU A 630 -1.25 33.89 -43.17
CA GLU A 630 -0.64 32.96 -44.13
C GLU A 630 0.50 32.17 -43.49
N GLU A 631 1.37 32.83 -42.71
CA GLU A 631 2.45 32.17 -41.96
C GLU A 631 1.89 31.23 -40.90
N ARG A 632 0.82 31.63 -40.19
CA ARG A 632 0.12 30.75 -39.25
C ARG A 632 -0.49 29.55 -39.95
N ALA A 633 -1.04 29.73 -41.15
CA ALA A 633 -1.59 28.64 -41.93
C ALA A 633 -0.52 27.60 -42.34
N GLN A 634 0.74 28.01 -42.50
CA GLN A 634 1.86 27.11 -42.80
C GLN A 634 2.36 26.33 -41.57
N GLN A 635 2.08 26.79 -40.35
CA GLN A 635 2.36 26.06 -39.10
C GLN A 635 1.31 24.97 -38.78
N LEU A 636 0.22 24.87 -39.58
CA LEU A 636 -0.96 24.00 -39.36
C LEU A 636 -0.73 22.48 -39.47
N ILE A 637 0.52 21.99 -39.54
CA ILE A 637 0.78 20.55 -39.31
C ILE A 637 0.56 20.19 -37.82
N MET A 638 0.45 21.18 -36.91
CA MET A 638 0.13 20.96 -35.48
C MET A 638 -1.31 21.24 -35.06
N ILE A 639 -2.14 21.86 -35.90
CA ILE A 639 -3.50 22.30 -35.54
C ILE A 639 -4.36 22.27 -36.82
N LYS A 640 -5.03 21.17 -37.17
CA LYS A 640 -6.07 21.25 -38.22
C LYS A 640 -7.43 21.55 -37.58
N LEU A 641 -7.92 22.76 -37.88
CA LEU A 641 -9.28 23.25 -37.60
C LEU A 641 -10.35 22.27 -38.06
#